data_AF-U1NJT1-F1
#
_entry.id   AF-U1NJT1-F1
#
_cell.length_a   1.000
_cell.length_b   1.000
_cell.length_c   1.000
_cell.angle_alpha   90.00
_cell.angle_beta   90.00
_cell.angle_gamma   90.00
#
_symmetry.space_group_name_H-M   'P 1'
#
loop_
_entity.id
_entity.type
_entity.pdbx_description
1 polymer ?
#
loop_
_entity_poly.entity_id
_entity_poly.type
_entity_poly.pdbx_seq_one_letter_code
_entity_poly.pdbx_strand_id
1 'polypeptide(L)'
;MELKRLEVENFRQFYGTQEVSFSLEESNNVTVVHGDNGAGKTTLLNTFLWLFYNELTLPQPDKIATERALDEASVNSRVPARVKLEFKDQGRQYTAERKQVFQKRSQTDLSGVQVDEDLTLEYIDEHGNHKQRNNPTSALKRILPQRLREIFFFDGETISELTADDGQQKVQSAIRNIMGLEILERAIRHLDTVEGRFEDTMDEYGSNELSDLVSKKQDIKSKIDSLENERENLQQSRTETERELTQTEERLSELEDSRELQEERDRLRTNLDNIDTDIKNIDDETGSVISDSGHLPFAMPAVEETARMLQEKRRKGEIPSEIKTQFVEDLLDIEECICGRPLHHGSGAREEVSQWRERAGSTELEEAAMNIVGRLSEIGERQSDLYDDIDELLAERSAKRDRKQKLQEQLDEISETLSEIETEDIGKLEERRQDLKSDIEELSKSIGGVEREIDDCEETLSEIEEDISDAREENEVANRARRRARTAGYLRDQIDALFKKYQDKVRKSVNDKVNQTFQSIIEKEYYARISDEYALRILKDVGDTEQELVAKSTGERQVASLSFIASLVSLAKNQYESDQDTTYFTGGIYPMLMDSPFGYLDPTYQRRVSQKLPEMAEQVVVLVTESQWSDAVAGELADIAGQRYKLQYHDEQKYEYTEIVPTGETY
;
A
#
# COMPACT_ATOMS: atom_id res chain seq x y z
N MET A 1 29.44 -9.53 -16.52
CA MET A 1 28.94 -9.87 -17.87
C MET A 1 30.10 -9.98 -18.85
N GLU A 2 30.17 -11.11 -19.56
CA GLU A 2 31.17 -11.45 -20.58
C GLU A 2 30.41 -12.06 -21.77
N LEU A 3 30.51 -11.45 -22.95
CA LEU A 3 29.84 -11.90 -24.17
C LEU A 3 30.56 -13.13 -24.73
N LYS A 4 29.81 -14.15 -25.17
CA LYS A 4 30.39 -15.34 -25.82
C LYS A 4 30.06 -15.39 -27.29
N ARG A 5 28.78 -15.35 -27.63
CA ARG A 5 28.30 -15.53 -29.00
C ARG A 5 27.01 -14.76 -29.22
N LEU A 6 26.96 -14.03 -30.33
CA LEU A 6 25.78 -13.34 -30.83
C LEU A 6 25.35 -14.00 -32.12
N GLU A 7 24.07 -14.35 -32.22
CA GLU A 7 23.44 -14.86 -33.43
C GLU A 7 22.28 -13.94 -33.82
N VAL A 8 22.24 -13.55 -35.08
CA VAL A 8 21.28 -12.60 -35.64
C VAL A 8 20.61 -13.25 -36.85
N GLU A 9 19.29 -13.28 -36.89
CA GLU A 9 18.52 -13.88 -37.98
C GLU A 9 17.54 -12.86 -38.57
N ASN A 10 17.61 -12.64 -39.88
CA ASN A 10 16.72 -11.78 -40.67
C ASN A 10 16.42 -10.43 -40.00
N PHE A 11 17.45 -9.79 -39.44
CA PHE A 11 17.35 -8.55 -38.69
C PHE A 11 17.98 -7.43 -39.49
N ARG A 12 17.18 -6.45 -39.91
CA ARG A 12 17.61 -5.31 -40.72
C ARG A 12 18.35 -5.80 -41.97
N GLN A 13 19.58 -5.37 -42.20
CA GLN A 13 20.40 -5.81 -43.33
C GLN A 13 21.02 -7.21 -43.17
N PHE A 14 20.96 -7.82 -41.99
CA PHE A 14 21.48 -9.16 -41.76
C PHE A 14 20.46 -10.21 -42.21
N TYR A 15 20.60 -10.62 -43.47
CA TYR A 15 19.78 -11.67 -44.09
C TYR A 15 20.24 -13.07 -43.67
N GLY A 16 19.30 -13.98 -43.43
CA GLY A 16 19.59 -15.32 -42.93
C GLY A 16 20.21 -15.27 -41.52
N THR A 17 20.88 -16.35 -41.12
CA THR A 17 21.57 -16.44 -39.83
C THR A 17 23.01 -15.96 -39.95
N GLN A 18 23.37 -14.95 -39.16
CA GLN A 18 24.70 -14.38 -39.03
C GLN A 18 25.22 -14.57 -37.61
N GLU A 19 26.53 -14.74 -37.42
CA GLU A 19 27.11 -15.08 -36.12
C GLU A 19 28.39 -14.28 -35.84
N VAL A 20 28.54 -13.85 -34.58
CA VAL A 20 29.79 -13.29 -34.03
C VAL A 20 30.13 -14.04 -32.76
N SER A 21 31.33 -14.61 -32.69
CA SER A 21 31.94 -15.10 -31.45
C SER A 21 32.89 -14.03 -30.90
N PHE A 22 32.80 -13.75 -29.60
CA PHE A 22 33.62 -12.73 -28.96
C PHE A 22 34.87 -13.33 -28.34
N SER A 23 35.94 -12.54 -28.28
CA SER A 23 37.17 -12.94 -27.59
C SER A 23 36.94 -13.06 -26.08
N LEU A 24 37.44 -14.16 -25.52
CA LEU A 24 37.35 -14.51 -24.10
C LEU A 24 38.71 -14.58 -23.40
N GLU A 25 39.81 -14.39 -24.14
CA GLU A 25 41.16 -14.49 -23.60
C GLU A 25 41.61 -13.18 -22.98
N GLU A 26 42.17 -13.21 -21.77
CA GLU A 26 42.67 -12.01 -21.08
C GLU A 26 43.79 -11.30 -21.85
N SER A 27 44.67 -12.06 -22.52
CA SER A 27 45.79 -11.50 -23.30
C SER A 27 45.35 -10.85 -24.62
N ASN A 28 44.22 -11.28 -25.18
CA ASN A 28 43.71 -10.86 -26.49
C ASN A 28 42.22 -10.49 -26.40
N ASN A 29 41.85 -9.70 -25.41
CA ASN A 29 40.45 -9.46 -25.01
C ASN A 29 39.64 -8.54 -25.95
N VAL A 30 40.18 -8.22 -27.13
CA VAL A 30 39.56 -7.34 -28.12
C VAL A 30 38.92 -8.17 -29.24
N THR A 31 37.68 -7.86 -29.58
CA THR A 31 36.99 -8.33 -30.79
C THR A 31 36.85 -7.19 -31.76
N VAL A 32 37.33 -7.36 -32.99
CA VAL A 32 37.25 -6.34 -34.03
C VAL A 32 36.21 -6.73 -35.08
N VAL A 33 35.31 -5.80 -35.39
CA VAL A 33 34.38 -5.94 -36.51
C VAL A 33 34.59 -4.76 -37.45
N HIS A 34 35.14 -5.02 -38.63
CA HIS A 34 35.42 -3.98 -39.62
C HIS A 34 34.41 -4.03 -40.77
N GLY A 35 33.98 -2.86 -41.26
CA GLY A 35 33.05 -2.80 -42.39
C GLY A 35 32.83 -1.38 -42.90
N ASP A 36 32.45 -1.25 -44.15
CA ASP A 36 32.28 0.06 -44.80
C ASP A 36 31.15 0.89 -44.16
N ASN A 37 31.08 2.18 -44.50
CA ASN A 37 29.96 3.01 -44.08
C ASN A 37 28.66 2.45 -44.66
N GLY A 38 27.65 2.25 -43.81
CA GLY A 38 26.41 1.57 -44.21
C GLY A 38 26.44 0.03 -44.14
N ALA A 39 27.61 -0.59 -43.90
CA ALA A 39 27.72 -2.05 -43.79
C ALA A 39 27.11 -2.65 -42.50
N GLY A 40 26.43 -1.86 -41.66
CA GLY A 40 25.63 -2.41 -40.55
C GLY A 40 26.31 -2.48 -39.20
N LYS A 41 27.40 -1.73 -38.98
CA LYS A 41 28.08 -1.62 -37.67
C LYS A 41 27.12 -1.16 -36.56
N THR A 42 26.50 0.00 -36.74
CA THR A 42 25.52 0.54 -35.81
C THR A 42 24.31 -0.39 -35.67
N THR A 43 23.95 -1.11 -36.74
CA THR A 43 22.92 -2.15 -36.71
C THR A 43 23.31 -3.32 -35.80
N LEU A 44 24.57 -3.78 -35.87
CA LEU A 44 25.12 -4.82 -35.00
C LEU A 44 25.10 -4.38 -33.53
N LEU A 45 25.50 -3.14 -33.22
CA LEU A 45 25.38 -2.59 -31.87
C LEU A 45 23.91 -2.54 -31.40
N ASN A 46 22.99 -2.17 -32.29
CA ASN A 46 21.56 -2.10 -31.99
C ASN A 46 20.92 -3.48 -31.73
N THR A 47 21.54 -4.60 -32.12
CA THR A 47 21.05 -5.94 -31.74
C THR A 47 21.03 -6.12 -30.22
N PHE A 48 22.01 -5.57 -29.50
CA PHE A 48 22.08 -5.58 -28.05
C PHE A 48 20.99 -4.70 -27.43
N LEU A 49 20.79 -3.48 -27.95
CA LEU A 49 19.74 -2.57 -27.48
C LEU A 49 18.35 -3.18 -27.67
N TRP A 50 18.14 -3.83 -28.81
CA TRP A 50 16.88 -4.50 -29.10
C TRP A 50 16.68 -5.70 -28.17
N LEU A 51 17.67 -6.58 -28.01
CA LEU A 51 17.58 -7.74 -27.13
C LEU A 51 17.24 -7.34 -25.68
N PHE A 52 18.03 -6.44 -25.09
CA PHE A 52 17.92 -6.08 -23.67
C PHE A 52 16.72 -5.16 -23.37
N TYR A 53 16.40 -4.23 -24.26
CA TYR A 53 15.48 -3.13 -23.96
C TYR A 53 14.28 -3.04 -24.90
N ASN A 54 14.25 -3.81 -25.98
CA ASN A 54 13.29 -3.66 -27.08
C ASN A 54 13.36 -2.27 -27.72
N GLU A 55 14.56 -1.70 -27.80
CA GLU A 55 14.80 -0.35 -28.33
C GLU A 55 15.72 -0.38 -29.55
N LEU A 56 15.46 0.51 -30.50
CA LEU A 56 16.27 0.73 -31.69
C LEU A 56 16.49 2.23 -31.87
N THR A 57 17.75 2.64 -32.03
CA THR A 57 18.15 4.03 -32.28
C THR A 57 18.35 4.34 -33.76
N LEU A 58 18.01 3.39 -34.63
CA LEU A 58 18.12 3.50 -36.09
C LEU A 58 16.89 4.19 -36.71
N PRO A 59 17.03 4.81 -37.90
CA PRO A 59 15.89 5.29 -38.67
C PRO A 59 14.86 4.18 -38.95
N GLN A 60 13.58 4.54 -38.97
CA GLN A 60 12.47 3.60 -39.15
C GLN A 60 12.54 2.43 -38.14
N PRO A 61 12.41 2.69 -36.83
CA PRO A 61 12.62 1.70 -35.77
C PRO A 61 11.73 0.45 -35.94
N ASP A 62 10.54 0.60 -36.52
CA ASP A 62 9.59 -0.51 -36.73
C ASP A 62 10.00 -1.51 -37.82
N LYS A 63 10.94 -1.15 -38.70
CA LYS A 63 11.42 -2.04 -39.77
C LYS A 63 12.48 -3.03 -39.26
N ILE A 64 12.07 -4.09 -38.60
CA ILE A 64 13.00 -5.05 -37.97
C ILE A 64 13.38 -6.18 -38.91
N ALA A 65 12.41 -6.80 -39.59
CA ALA A 65 12.70 -7.91 -40.50
C ALA A 65 13.42 -7.45 -41.78
N THR A 66 14.33 -8.28 -42.28
CA THR A 66 15.04 -8.01 -43.53
C THR A 66 14.10 -7.94 -44.72
N GLU A 67 14.24 -6.91 -45.55
CA GLU A 67 13.39 -6.71 -46.74
C GLU A 67 13.52 -7.88 -47.73
N ARG A 68 14.73 -8.43 -47.93
CA ARG A 68 14.95 -9.65 -48.73
C ARG A 68 14.17 -10.86 -48.22
N ALA A 69 14.20 -11.10 -46.90
CA ALA A 69 13.50 -12.23 -46.30
C ALA A 69 11.98 -12.09 -46.45
N LEU A 70 11.46 -10.87 -46.35
CA LEU A 70 10.05 -10.55 -46.61
C LEU A 70 9.70 -10.64 -48.09
N ASP A 71 10.59 -10.26 -49.01
CA ASP A 71 10.28 -10.34 -50.43
C ASP A 71 10.22 -11.78 -50.93
N GLU A 72 11.19 -12.61 -50.54
CA GLU A 72 11.25 -14.05 -50.86
C GLU A 72 10.10 -14.84 -50.22
N ALA A 73 9.52 -14.32 -49.13
CA ALA A 73 8.38 -14.89 -48.45
C ALA A 73 7.08 -14.79 -49.27
N SER A 74 6.28 -15.87 -49.25
CA SER A 74 4.94 -15.89 -49.85
C SER A 74 3.97 -14.99 -49.07
N VAL A 75 2.95 -14.47 -49.73
CA VAL A 75 1.87 -13.72 -49.05
C VAL A 75 1.26 -14.62 -47.97
N ASN A 76 1.05 -14.05 -46.77
CA ASN A 76 0.62 -14.71 -45.54
C ASN A 76 1.63 -15.66 -44.87
N SER A 77 2.83 -15.81 -45.41
CA SER A 77 3.89 -16.55 -44.70
C SER A 77 4.52 -15.69 -43.61
N ARG A 78 5.13 -16.37 -42.63
CA ARG A 78 5.72 -15.81 -41.42
C ARG A 78 7.24 -15.78 -41.55
N VAL A 79 7.84 -14.63 -41.33
CA VAL A 79 9.29 -14.39 -41.35
C VAL A 79 9.73 -14.04 -39.93
N PRO A 80 10.50 -14.91 -39.25
CA PRO A 80 11.04 -14.59 -37.94
C PRO A 80 12.28 -13.68 -38.08
N ALA A 81 12.32 -12.62 -37.28
CA ALA A 81 13.53 -11.86 -36.97
C ALA A 81 13.94 -12.19 -35.53
N ARG A 82 15.21 -12.56 -35.32
CA ARG A 82 15.70 -13.05 -34.03
C ARG A 82 17.08 -12.49 -33.72
N VAL A 83 17.30 -12.20 -32.44
CA VAL A 83 18.63 -11.96 -31.87
C VAL A 83 18.78 -12.88 -30.66
N LYS A 84 19.85 -13.68 -30.65
CA LYS A 84 20.21 -14.58 -29.57
C LYS A 84 21.62 -14.26 -29.07
N LEU A 85 21.78 -14.08 -27.77
CA LEU A 85 23.06 -13.79 -27.13
C LEU A 85 23.35 -14.81 -26.04
N GLU A 86 24.52 -15.42 -26.14
CA GLU A 86 25.12 -16.23 -25.09
C GLU A 86 26.16 -15.41 -24.34
N PHE A 87 26.06 -15.36 -23.02
CA PHE A 87 26.96 -14.58 -22.18
C PHE A 87 27.09 -15.20 -20.78
N LYS A 88 28.13 -14.82 -20.06
CA LYS A 88 28.36 -15.21 -18.65
C LYS A 88 28.17 -13.98 -17.76
N ASP A 89 27.46 -14.14 -16.66
CA ASP A 89 27.34 -13.09 -15.66
C ASP A 89 27.35 -13.68 -14.24
N GLN A 90 28.17 -13.09 -13.36
CA GLN A 90 28.37 -13.56 -11.97
C GLN A 90 28.62 -15.07 -11.88
N GLY A 91 29.46 -15.61 -12.76
CA GLY A 91 29.80 -17.04 -12.81
C GLY A 91 28.76 -17.95 -13.49
N ARG A 92 27.55 -17.47 -13.80
CA ARG A 92 26.49 -18.26 -14.45
C ARG A 92 26.43 -18.00 -15.95
N GLN A 93 26.13 -19.04 -16.72
CA GLN A 93 25.94 -18.92 -18.17
C GLN A 93 24.48 -18.63 -18.48
N TYR A 94 24.24 -17.69 -19.39
CA TYR A 94 22.92 -17.25 -19.81
C TYR A 94 22.80 -17.30 -21.34
N THR A 95 21.58 -17.59 -21.80
CA THR A 95 21.18 -17.49 -23.19
C THR A 95 19.91 -16.64 -23.26
N ALA A 96 20.02 -15.45 -23.84
CA ALA A 96 18.90 -14.54 -24.05
C ALA A 96 18.50 -14.55 -25.52
N GLU A 97 17.22 -14.71 -25.81
CA GLU A 97 16.70 -14.68 -27.19
C GLU A 97 15.49 -13.76 -27.27
N ARG A 98 15.53 -12.79 -28.18
CA ARG A 98 14.36 -11.98 -28.56
C ARG A 98 13.99 -12.33 -29.98
N LYS A 99 12.71 -12.60 -30.20
CA LYS A 99 12.15 -12.99 -31.49
C LYS A 99 10.88 -12.19 -31.78
N GLN A 100 10.77 -11.67 -32.99
CA GLN A 100 9.52 -11.11 -33.51
C GLN A 100 9.21 -11.75 -34.85
N VAL A 101 7.94 -12.08 -35.08
CA VAL A 101 7.49 -12.74 -36.30
C VAL A 101 6.65 -11.79 -37.11
N PHE A 102 7.03 -11.60 -38.38
CA PHE A 102 6.36 -10.69 -39.30
C PHE A 102 5.62 -11.50 -40.37
N GLN A 103 4.37 -11.15 -40.63
CA GLN A 103 3.57 -11.74 -41.70
C GLN A 103 3.48 -10.79 -42.88
N LYS A 104 3.81 -11.29 -44.08
CA LYS A 104 3.66 -10.54 -45.33
C LYS A 104 2.19 -10.44 -45.74
N ARG A 105 1.68 -9.22 -45.98
CA ARG A 105 0.24 -9.01 -46.33
C ARG A 105 -0.05 -8.95 -47.83
N SER A 106 0.90 -8.50 -48.65
CA SER A 106 0.75 -8.40 -50.10
C SER A 106 2.09 -8.65 -50.80
N GLN A 107 2.10 -8.80 -52.13
CA GLN A 107 3.36 -9.01 -52.85
C GLN A 107 4.35 -7.84 -52.71
N THR A 108 3.85 -6.61 -52.52
CA THR A 108 4.68 -5.40 -52.39
C THR A 108 4.94 -5.00 -50.94
N ASP A 109 4.53 -5.81 -49.97
CA ASP A 109 4.73 -5.55 -48.55
C ASP A 109 6.14 -6.03 -48.12
N LEU A 110 7.05 -5.06 -47.99
CA LEU A 110 8.44 -5.29 -47.56
C LEU A 110 8.71 -4.88 -46.10
N SER A 111 7.67 -4.48 -45.36
CA SER A 111 7.77 -4.20 -43.93
C SER A 111 7.21 -5.35 -43.10
N GLY A 112 6.22 -6.06 -43.64
CA GLY A 112 5.45 -7.05 -42.92
C GLY A 112 4.63 -6.42 -41.80
N VAL A 113 3.78 -7.23 -41.16
CA VAL A 113 3.14 -6.86 -39.89
C VAL A 113 3.52 -7.84 -38.81
N GLN A 114 3.97 -7.31 -37.67
CA GLN A 114 4.27 -8.13 -36.50
C GLN A 114 3.01 -8.88 -36.05
N VAL A 115 3.10 -10.19 -35.96
CA VAL A 115 2.01 -11.09 -35.55
C VAL A 115 2.33 -11.90 -34.31
N ASP A 116 3.60 -11.93 -33.89
CA ASP A 116 4.06 -12.64 -32.72
C ASP A 116 5.33 -11.98 -32.16
N GLU A 117 5.52 -12.07 -30.84
CA GLU A 117 6.74 -11.66 -30.16
C GLU A 117 7.03 -12.56 -28.97
N ASP A 118 8.31 -12.85 -28.77
CA ASP A 118 8.78 -13.65 -27.64
C ASP A 118 10.13 -13.13 -27.14
N LEU A 119 10.34 -13.25 -25.83
CA LEU A 119 11.59 -12.97 -25.16
C LEU A 119 11.84 -14.09 -24.17
N THR A 120 12.94 -14.81 -24.33
CA THR A 120 13.35 -15.86 -23.42
C THR A 120 14.70 -15.54 -22.80
N LEU A 121 14.89 -16.00 -21.55
CA LEU A 121 16.16 -15.95 -20.85
C LEU A 121 16.35 -17.28 -20.14
N GLU A 122 17.32 -18.04 -20.62
CA GLU A 122 17.74 -19.31 -20.05
C GLU A 122 19.05 -19.14 -19.29
N TYR A 123 19.29 -20.00 -18.31
CA TYR A 123 20.54 -20.06 -17.56
C TYR A 123 20.89 -21.51 -17.18
N ILE A 124 22.18 -21.76 -17.00
CA ILE A 124 22.69 -23.03 -16.48
C ILE A 124 22.84 -22.91 -14.97
N ASP A 125 22.19 -23.81 -14.22
CA ASP A 125 22.29 -23.86 -12.76
C ASP A 125 23.57 -24.54 -12.26
N GLU A 126 23.77 -24.56 -10.94
CA GLU A 126 24.97 -25.13 -10.30
C GLU A 126 25.15 -26.64 -10.53
N HIS A 127 24.10 -27.33 -10.98
CA HIS A 127 24.11 -28.74 -11.32
C HIS A 127 24.23 -28.99 -12.83
N GLY A 128 24.37 -27.93 -13.64
CA GLY A 128 24.48 -28.02 -15.09
C GLY A 128 23.13 -28.12 -15.81
N ASN A 129 21.99 -27.92 -15.14
CA ASN A 129 20.68 -27.99 -15.79
C ASN A 129 20.32 -26.66 -16.46
N HIS A 130 19.72 -26.73 -17.64
CA HIS A 130 19.11 -25.58 -18.30
C HIS A 130 17.78 -25.22 -17.62
N LYS A 131 17.64 -23.94 -17.23
CA LYS A 131 16.42 -23.39 -16.63
C LYS A 131 16.03 -22.09 -17.32
N GLN A 132 14.75 -21.90 -17.55
CA GLN A 132 14.20 -20.65 -18.09
C GLN A 132 13.73 -19.73 -16.96
N ARG A 133 13.90 -18.41 -17.13
CA ARG A 133 13.36 -17.40 -16.22
C ARG A 133 11.91 -17.07 -16.57
N ASN A 134 11.04 -17.07 -15.58
CA ASN A 134 9.62 -16.69 -15.74
C ASN A 134 9.42 -15.21 -16.08
N ASN A 135 10.36 -14.33 -15.71
CA ASN A 135 10.30 -12.90 -16.01
C ASN A 135 11.62 -12.44 -16.65
N PRO A 136 11.82 -12.73 -17.95
CA PRO A 136 13.07 -12.49 -18.64
C PRO A 136 13.38 -10.99 -18.76
N THR A 137 12.38 -10.14 -19.02
CA THR A 137 12.55 -8.68 -19.11
C THR A 137 13.11 -8.08 -17.83
N SER A 138 12.52 -8.40 -16.66
CA SER A 138 13.03 -7.87 -15.40
C SER A 138 14.41 -8.44 -15.04
N ALA A 139 14.69 -9.69 -15.41
CA ALA A 139 16.00 -10.30 -15.19
C ALA A 139 17.09 -9.64 -16.05
N LEU A 140 16.85 -9.41 -17.35
CA LEU A 140 17.78 -8.71 -18.23
C LEU A 140 18.06 -7.28 -17.76
N LYS A 141 17.02 -6.53 -17.33
CA LYS A 141 17.18 -5.18 -16.76
C LYS A 141 17.99 -5.14 -15.45
N ARG A 142 18.07 -6.27 -14.73
CA ARG A 142 18.95 -6.40 -13.55
C ARG A 142 20.38 -6.76 -13.94
N ILE A 143 20.55 -7.59 -14.95
CA ILE A 143 21.86 -7.97 -15.49
C ILE A 143 22.52 -6.73 -16.08
N LEU A 144 21.88 -6.06 -17.04
CA LEU A 144 22.38 -4.82 -17.63
C LEU A 144 21.28 -3.75 -17.56
N PRO A 145 21.33 -2.86 -16.55
CA PRO A 145 20.39 -1.75 -16.44
C PRO A 145 20.48 -0.77 -17.61
N GLN A 146 19.32 -0.34 -18.13
CA GLN A 146 19.22 0.54 -19.30
C GLN A 146 20.03 1.85 -19.18
N ARG A 147 20.09 2.43 -17.99
CA ARG A 147 20.88 3.64 -17.69
C ARG A 147 22.39 3.49 -17.91
N LEU A 148 22.89 2.25 -17.92
CA LEU A 148 24.30 1.95 -18.17
C LEU A 148 24.60 1.78 -19.67
N ARG A 149 23.57 1.72 -20.51
CA ARG A 149 23.71 1.54 -21.97
C ARG A 149 24.65 2.58 -22.58
N GLU A 150 24.54 3.84 -22.17
CA GLU A 150 25.29 4.97 -22.76
C GLU A 150 26.77 4.95 -22.39
N ILE A 151 27.15 4.14 -21.39
CA ILE A 151 28.55 3.95 -20.95
C ILE A 151 29.16 2.72 -21.64
N PHE A 152 28.40 1.62 -21.75
CA PHE A 152 28.92 0.34 -22.26
C PHE A 152 28.68 0.10 -23.75
N PHE A 153 27.64 0.70 -24.32
CA PHE A 153 27.34 0.69 -25.75
C PHE A 153 27.44 2.12 -26.27
N PHE A 154 28.64 2.54 -26.66
CA PHE A 154 28.85 3.92 -27.07
C PHE A 154 29.15 4.06 -28.55
N ASP A 155 28.58 5.13 -29.10
CA ASP A 155 28.86 5.62 -30.43
C ASP A 155 29.99 6.66 -30.36
N GLY A 156 31.12 6.32 -30.97
CA GLY A 156 32.32 7.13 -31.04
C GLY A 156 32.15 8.42 -31.85
N GLU A 157 31.13 8.54 -32.70
CA GLU A 157 30.84 9.76 -33.45
C GLU A 157 30.15 10.80 -32.56
N THR A 158 29.21 10.37 -31.73
CA THR A 158 28.41 11.22 -30.83
C THR A 158 29.11 11.48 -29.47
N ILE A 159 30.19 10.76 -29.16
CA ILE A 159 30.85 10.82 -27.84
C ILE A 159 31.40 12.20 -27.47
N SER A 160 31.70 13.05 -28.46
CA SER A 160 32.24 14.39 -28.23
C SER A 160 31.28 15.32 -27.47
N GLU A 161 29.99 14.99 -27.42
CA GLU A 161 28.96 15.69 -26.64
C GLU A 161 29.24 15.67 -25.13
N LEU A 162 29.97 14.67 -24.61
CA LEU A 162 30.39 14.66 -23.19
C LEU A 162 31.31 15.82 -22.83
N THR A 163 32.05 16.33 -23.82
CA THR A 163 32.93 17.50 -23.69
C THR A 163 32.30 18.78 -24.22
N ALA A 164 31.05 18.75 -24.66
CA ALA A 164 30.30 19.95 -25.04
C ALA A 164 29.94 20.78 -23.79
N ASP A 165 29.59 22.05 -23.99
CA ASP A 165 29.33 22.97 -22.88
C ASP A 165 28.10 22.57 -22.05
N ASP A 166 27.16 21.85 -22.65
CA ASP A 166 25.96 21.24 -22.04
C ASP A 166 26.16 19.78 -21.57
N GLY A 167 27.36 19.21 -21.74
CA GLY A 167 27.70 17.83 -21.36
C GLY A 167 27.71 17.55 -19.85
N GLN A 168 27.58 18.58 -19.00
CA GLN A 168 27.66 18.49 -17.54
C GLN A 168 26.67 17.48 -16.95
N GLN A 169 25.41 17.49 -17.42
CA GLN A 169 24.39 16.58 -16.93
C GLN A 169 24.68 15.13 -17.32
N LYS A 170 25.24 14.91 -18.52
CA LYS A 170 25.62 13.56 -18.99
C LYS A 170 26.78 13.00 -18.17
N VAL A 171 27.82 13.81 -17.93
CA VAL A 171 28.98 13.43 -17.08
C VAL A 171 28.52 13.12 -15.65
N GLN A 172 27.70 14.00 -15.06
CA GLN A 172 27.17 13.80 -13.71
C GLN A 172 26.34 12.51 -13.61
N SER A 173 25.45 12.29 -14.58
CA SER A 173 24.59 11.10 -14.62
C SER A 173 25.41 9.83 -14.81
N ALA A 174 26.42 9.85 -15.70
CA ALA A 174 27.31 8.71 -15.91
C ALA A 174 28.07 8.31 -14.63
N ILE A 175 28.63 9.30 -13.92
CA ILE A 175 29.32 9.07 -12.63
C ILE A 175 28.33 8.50 -11.59
N ARG A 176 27.13 9.07 -11.46
CA ARG A 176 26.12 8.59 -10.51
C ARG A 176 25.66 7.16 -10.81
N ASN A 177 25.38 6.87 -12.08
CA ASN A 177 24.84 5.59 -12.54
C ASN A 177 25.82 4.45 -12.31
N ILE A 178 27.11 4.66 -12.64
CA ILE A 178 28.12 3.60 -12.54
C ILE A 178 28.58 3.37 -11.10
N MET A 179 28.58 4.41 -10.27
CA MET A 179 29.04 4.34 -8.88
C MET A 179 27.95 3.96 -7.87
N GLY A 180 26.72 3.68 -8.35
CA GLY A 180 25.62 3.19 -7.51
C GLY A 180 25.05 4.22 -6.53
N LEU A 181 25.33 5.51 -6.72
CA LEU A 181 24.89 6.58 -5.81
C LEU A 181 23.36 6.75 -5.76
N GLU A 182 22.64 6.16 -6.71
CA GLU A 182 21.18 6.18 -6.75
C GLU A 182 20.51 5.55 -5.53
N ILE A 183 21.13 4.57 -4.87
CA ILE A 183 20.53 3.94 -3.69
C ILE A 183 20.36 5.00 -2.59
N LEU A 184 21.36 5.86 -2.42
CA LEU A 184 21.34 6.96 -1.47
C LEU A 184 20.32 8.02 -1.90
N GLU A 185 20.28 8.39 -3.17
CA GLU A 185 19.30 9.35 -3.70
C GLU A 185 17.85 8.89 -3.50
N ARG A 186 17.58 7.60 -3.78
CA ARG A 186 16.26 6.99 -3.53
C ARG A 186 15.93 6.94 -2.05
N ALA A 187 16.91 6.61 -1.19
CA ALA A 187 16.71 6.61 0.25
C ALA A 187 16.33 8.00 0.77
N ILE A 188 16.98 9.07 0.29
CA ILE A 188 16.63 10.47 0.61
C ILE A 188 15.17 10.75 0.21
N ARG A 189 14.79 10.43 -1.03
CA ARG A 189 13.42 10.65 -1.53
C ARG A 189 12.37 9.87 -0.75
N HIS A 190 12.65 8.61 -0.43
CA HIS A 190 11.74 7.78 0.36
C HIS A 190 11.58 8.31 1.78
N LEU A 191 12.67 8.75 2.42
CA LEU A 191 12.61 9.34 3.75
C LEU A 191 11.84 10.65 3.77
N ASP A 192 12.01 11.48 2.74
CA ASP A 192 11.24 12.72 2.54
C ASP A 192 9.73 12.45 2.42
N THR A 193 9.35 11.44 1.63
CA THR A 193 7.95 11.02 1.49
C THR A 193 7.38 10.49 2.82
N VAL A 194 8.18 9.73 3.57
CA VAL A 194 7.77 9.15 4.85
C VAL A 194 7.66 10.22 5.93
N GLU A 195 8.56 11.21 5.94
CA GLU A 195 8.50 12.38 6.81
C GLU A 195 7.19 13.14 6.59
N GLY A 196 6.90 13.54 5.35
CA GLY A 196 5.65 14.25 5.02
C GLY A 196 4.39 13.48 5.42
N ARG A 197 4.36 12.16 5.19
CA ARG A 197 3.23 11.32 5.63
C ARG A 197 3.00 11.36 7.15
N PHE A 198 4.07 11.41 7.94
CA PHE A 198 3.96 11.50 9.39
C PHE A 198 3.64 12.92 9.87
N GLU A 199 4.03 13.96 9.12
CA GLU A 199 3.59 15.33 9.35
C GLU A 199 2.08 15.46 9.11
N ASP A 200 1.55 14.90 8.02
CA ASP A 200 0.11 14.86 7.75
C ASP A 200 -0.67 14.18 8.89
N THR A 201 -0.15 13.05 9.38
CA THR A 201 -0.74 12.33 10.53
C THR A 201 -0.63 13.14 11.83
N MET A 202 0.39 13.99 11.99
CA MET A 202 0.50 14.85 13.17
C MET A 202 -0.55 15.96 13.13
N ASP A 203 -0.78 16.54 11.95
CA ASP A 203 -1.75 17.62 11.76
C ASP A 203 -3.20 17.13 11.88
N GLU A 204 -3.47 15.89 11.45
CA GLU A 204 -4.80 15.25 11.54
C GLU A 204 -5.25 15.02 12.99
N TYR A 205 -4.33 14.57 13.87
CA TYR A 205 -4.65 14.16 15.26
C TYR A 205 -4.13 15.16 16.31
N GLY A 206 -3.66 16.34 15.90
CA GLY A 206 -3.04 17.34 16.76
C GLY A 206 -4.01 18.38 17.32
N SER A 207 -5.00 18.00 18.14
CA SER A 207 -5.96 18.96 18.74
C SER A 207 -5.60 19.40 20.17
N ASN A 208 -5.99 20.63 20.52
CA ASN A 208 -5.96 21.19 21.90
C ASN A 208 -7.18 20.76 22.75
N GLU A 209 -8.07 19.96 22.17
CA GLU A 209 -9.39 19.59 22.69
C GLU A 209 -9.33 18.89 24.05
N LEU A 210 -8.28 18.09 24.27
CA LEU A 210 -8.02 17.42 25.54
C LEU A 210 -7.91 18.39 26.72
N SER A 211 -7.34 19.58 26.53
CA SER A 211 -7.20 20.56 27.62
C SER A 211 -8.55 21.15 28.02
N ASP A 212 -9.43 21.40 27.04
CA ASP A 212 -10.75 21.97 27.27
C ASP A 212 -11.69 20.96 27.94
N LEU A 213 -11.64 19.69 27.50
CA LEU A 213 -12.39 18.59 28.11
C LEU A 213 -11.98 18.35 29.57
N VAL A 214 -10.67 18.41 29.87
CA VAL A 214 -10.17 18.27 31.26
C VAL A 214 -10.63 19.41 32.15
N SER A 215 -10.73 20.64 31.63
CA SER A 215 -11.28 21.78 32.37
C SER A 215 -12.76 21.59 32.67
N LYS A 216 -13.58 21.23 31.66
CA LYS A 216 -15.01 20.97 31.83
C LYS A 216 -15.29 19.86 32.85
N LYS A 217 -14.47 18.80 32.84
CA LYS A 217 -14.53 17.73 33.84
C LYS A 217 -14.33 18.25 35.27
N GLN A 218 -13.38 19.15 35.48
CA GLN A 218 -13.14 19.75 36.79
C GLN A 218 -14.32 20.62 37.24
N ASP A 219 -14.89 21.40 36.32
CA ASP A 219 -16.04 22.25 36.61
C ASP A 219 -17.26 21.42 37.01
N ILE A 220 -17.59 20.35 36.26
CA ILE A 220 -18.73 19.47 36.60
C ILE A 220 -18.51 18.75 37.93
N LYS A 221 -17.30 18.23 38.21
CA LYS A 221 -17.02 17.63 39.52
C LYS A 221 -17.22 18.61 40.67
N SER A 222 -16.76 19.86 40.51
CA SER A 222 -16.97 20.88 41.53
C SER A 222 -18.45 21.22 41.75
N LYS A 223 -19.26 21.14 40.68
CA LYS A 223 -20.70 21.36 40.74
C LYS A 223 -21.41 20.21 41.47
N ILE A 224 -21.06 18.96 41.19
CA ILE A 224 -21.55 17.77 41.91
C ILE A 224 -21.25 17.91 43.41
N ASP A 225 -19.99 18.19 43.77
CA ASP A 225 -19.58 18.36 45.17
C ASP A 225 -20.44 19.44 45.87
N SER A 226 -20.74 20.55 45.20
CA SER A 226 -21.60 21.61 45.78
C SER A 226 -23.06 21.18 45.97
N LEU A 227 -23.62 20.42 45.02
CA LEU A 227 -24.99 19.91 45.08
C LEU A 227 -25.13 18.83 46.16
N GLU A 228 -24.12 17.98 46.34
CA GLU A 228 -24.11 16.98 47.42
C GLU A 228 -24.11 17.63 48.80
N ASN A 229 -23.32 18.69 49.00
CA ASN A 229 -23.34 19.47 50.23
C ASN A 229 -24.70 20.14 50.46
N GLU A 230 -25.34 20.65 49.41
CA GLU A 230 -26.69 21.21 49.50
C GLU A 230 -27.73 20.15 49.89
N ARG A 231 -27.67 18.96 49.28
CA ARG A 231 -28.51 17.80 49.62
C ARG A 231 -28.35 17.41 51.08
N GLU A 232 -27.13 17.32 51.59
CA GLU A 232 -26.85 16.95 52.99
C GLU A 232 -27.46 17.97 53.97
N ASN A 233 -27.31 19.28 53.69
CA ASN A 233 -27.91 20.34 54.50
C ASN A 233 -29.46 20.28 54.52
N LEU A 234 -30.07 20.01 53.37
CA LEU A 234 -31.52 19.85 53.25
C LEU A 234 -32.02 18.60 53.99
N GLN A 235 -31.29 17.49 53.90
CA GLN A 235 -31.58 16.25 54.63
C GLN A 235 -31.47 16.44 56.16
N GLN A 236 -30.46 17.18 56.62
CA GLN A 236 -30.33 17.52 58.04
C GLN A 236 -31.52 18.37 58.51
N SER A 237 -31.85 19.43 57.76
CA SER A 237 -33.00 20.31 58.06
C SER A 237 -34.30 19.51 58.14
N ARG A 238 -34.53 18.59 57.20
CA ARG A 238 -35.69 17.71 57.20
C ARG A 238 -35.74 16.81 58.43
N THR A 239 -34.61 16.21 58.81
CA THR A 239 -34.51 15.35 60.00
C THR A 239 -34.82 16.12 61.29
N GLU A 240 -34.37 17.38 61.39
CA GLU A 240 -34.66 18.26 62.52
C GLU A 240 -36.16 18.59 62.59
N THR A 241 -36.79 18.94 61.45
CA THR A 241 -38.23 19.21 61.35
C THR A 241 -39.09 17.98 61.67
N GLU A 242 -38.70 16.78 61.21
CA GLU A 242 -39.36 15.51 61.54
C GLU A 242 -39.29 15.22 63.05
N ARG A 243 -38.17 15.57 63.71
CA ARG A 243 -38.04 15.45 65.17
C ARG A 243 -38.95 16.42 65.90
N GLU A 244 -39.05 17.67 65.44
CA GLU A 244 -40.00 18.65 66.00
C GLU A 244 -41.46 18.22 65.83
N LEU A 245 -41.79 17.62 64.67
CA LEU A 245 -43.11 17.07 64.41
C LEU A 245 -43.43 15.96 65.42
N THR A 246 -42.49 15.02 65.62
CA THR A 246 -42.65 13.92 66.59
C THR A 246 -42.89 14.45 68.01
N GLN A 247 -42.11 15.44 68.45
CA GLN A 247 -42.28 16.05 69.79
C GLN A 247 -43.63 16.79 69.94
N THR A 248 -44.13 17.40 68.86
CA THR A 248 -45.42 18.08 68.84
C THR A 248 -46.56 17.05 68.94
N GLU A 249 -46.43 15.92 68.24
CA GLU A 249 -47.38 14.81 68.30
C GLU A 249 -47.40 14.11 69.67
N GLU A 250 -46.24 13.93 70.30
CA GLU A 250 -46.13 13.40 71.68
C GLU A 250 -46.83 14.31 72.70
N ARG A 251 -46.64 15.63 72.59
CA ARG A 251 -47.32 16.61 73.46
C ARG A 251 -48.83 16.65 73.26
N LEU A 252 -49.30 16.51 72.02
CA LEU A 252 -50.72 16.33 71.70
C LEU A 252 -51.30 15.05 72.33
N SER A 253 -50.49 13.99 72.47
CA SER A 253 -50.88 12.73 73.11
C SER A 253 -50.98 12.83 74.65
N GLU A 254 -50.20 13.71 75.30
CA GLU A 254 -50.20 13.86 76.77
C GLU A 254 -51.38 14.69 77.31
N LEU A 255 -52.07 15.45 76.46
CA LEU A 255 -53.18 16.34 76.84
C LEU A 255 -54.55 15.66 76.62
N GLU A 256 -55.13 15.22 77.75
CA GLU A 256 -56.57 15.06 78.07
C GLU A 256 -57.42 13.91 77.50
N ASP A 257 -58.24 13.33 78.41
CA ASP A 257 -59.64 12.81 78.33
C ASP A 257 -60.22 12.24 77.01
N SER A 258 -59.38 11.90 76.04
CA SER A 258 -59.73 11.49 74.67
C SER A 258 -58.98 10.22 74.25
N ARG A 259 -58.49 9.44 75.23
CA ARG A 259 -57.62 8.27 75.02
C ARG A 259 -58.19 7.25 74.02
N GLU A 260 -59.50 7.04 74.00
CA GLU A 260 -60.14 6.13 73.04
C GLU A 260 -60.06 6.64 71.60
N LEU A 261 -60.29 7.94 71.37
CA LEU A 261 -60.17 8.57 70.05
C LEU A 261 -58.72 8.68 69.60
N GLN A 262 -57.77 8.91 70.52
CA GLN A 262 -56.34 8.89 70.23
C GLN A 262 -55.84 7.49 69.88
N GLU A 263 -56.24 6.46 70.63
CA GLU A 263 -55.90 5.06 70.31
C GLU A 263 -56.49 4.63 68.96
N GLU A 264 -57.67 5.12 68.59
CA GLU A 264 -58.27 4.87 67.27
C GLU A 264 -57.55 5.64 66.15
N ARG A 265 -57.16 6.90 66.39
CA ARG A 265 -56.34 7.71 65.47
C ARG A 265 -55.00 7.04 65.18
N ASP A 266 -54.29 6.60 66.22
CA ASP A 266 -52.96 5.99 66.07
C ASP A 266 -53.06 4.66 65.31
N ARG A 267 -54.10 3.85 65.57
CA ARG A 267 -54.39 2.64 64.76
C ARG A 267 -54.65 2.96 63.29
N LEU A 268 -55.44 3.99 63.00
CA LEU A 268 -55.72 4.40 61.62
C LEU A 268 -54.45 4.92 60.92
N ARG A 269 -53.59 5.67 61.63
CA ARG A 269 -52.29 6.13 61.11
C ARG A 269 -51.36 4.96 60.80
N THR A 270 -51.21 3.99 61.70
CA THR A 270 -50.42 2.78 61.43
C THR A 270 -50.97 2.02 60.22
N ASN A 271 -52.30 1.93 60.09
CA ASN A 271 -52.90 1.29 58.91
C ASN A 271 -52.65 2.07 57.61
N LEU A 272 -52.60 3.40 57.67
CA LEU A 272 -52.33 4.25 56.52
C LEU A 272 -50.86 4.12 56.08
N ASP A 273 -49.93 4.11 57.03
CA ASP A 273 -48.49 3.88 56.77
C ASP A 273 -48.22 2.50 56.16
N ASN A 274 -48.90 1.47 56.66
CA ASN A 274 -48.85 0.13 56.07
C ASN A 274 -49.39 0.12 54.63
N ILE A 275 -50.50 0.81 54.36
CA ILE A 275 -51.06 0.90 53.00
C ILE A 275 -50.14 1.70 52.07
N ASP A 276 -49.49 2.75 52.55
CA ASP A 276 -48.51 3.50 51.75
C ASP A 276 -47.28 2.67 51.43
N THR A 277 -46.83 1.85 52.37
CA THR A 277 -45.77 0.86 52.14
C THR A 277 -46.21 -0.19 51.12
N ASP A 278 -47.43 -0.71 51.22
CA ASP A 278 -47.99 -1.67 50.26
C ASP A 278 -48.08 -1.06 48.84
N ILE A 279 -48.57 0.18 48.72
CA ILE A 279 -48.65 0.88 47.43
C ILE A 279 -47.26 1.07 46.83
N LYS A 280 -46.26 1.43 47.65
CA LYS A 280 -44.88 1.58 47.19
C LYS A 280 -44.31 0.25 46.69
N ASN A 281 -44.53 -0.85 47.42
CA ASN A 281 -44.10 -2.18 46.99
C ASN A 281 -44.75 -2.60 45.66
N ILE A 282 -46.05 -2.32 45.49
CA ILE A 282 -46.75 -2.58 44.21
C ILE A 282 -46.19 -1.71 43.09
N ASP A 283 -45.86 -0.45 43.34
CA ASP A 283 -45.24 0.44 42.35
C ASP A 283 -43.83 -0.02 41.96
N ASP A 284 -43.02 -0.49 42.92
CA ASP A 284 -41.70 -1.08 42.68
C ASP A 284 -41.80 -2.40 41.88
N GLU A 285 -42.76 -3.27 42.22
CA GLU A 285 -43.04 -4.52 41.50
C GLU A 285 -43.52 -4.25 40.06
N THR A 286 -44.42 -3.28 39.89
CA THR A 286 -44.84 -2.81 38.56
C THR A 286 -43.64 -2.31 37.74
N GLY A 287 -42.74 -1.56 38.39
CA GLY A 287 -41.48 -1.12 37.77
C GLY A 287 -40.64 -2.29 37.29
N SER A 288 -40.45 -3.32 38.12
CA SER A 288 -39.69 -4.53 37.76
C SER A 288 -40.30 -5.27 36.57
N VAL A 289 -41.62 -5.48 36.57
CA VAL A 289 -42.34 -6.16 35.48
C VAL A 289 -42.17 -5.41 34.15
N ILE A 290 -42.25 -4.07 34.18
CA ILE A 290 -42.04 -3.22 33.01
C ILE A 290 -40.57 -3.23 32.57
N SER A 291 -39.61 -3.21 33.50
CA SER A 291 -38.19 -3.28 33.16
C SER A 291 -37.83 -4.62 32.50
N ASP A 292 -38.37 -5.73 33.00
CA ASP A 292 -38.05 -7.07 32.49
C ASP A 292 -38.72 -7.34 31.14
N SER A 293 -39.99 -6.93 30.97
CA SER A 293 -40.81 -7.36 29.84
C SER A 293 -41.49 -6.23 29.05
N GLY A 294 -41.32 -4.97 29.43
CA GLY A 294 -41.95 -3.80 28.80
C GLY A 294 -41.50 -3.51 27.37
N HIS A 295 -40.46 -4.17 26.87
CA HIS A 295 -40.05 -4.12 25.47
C HIS A 295 -40.97 -4.94 24.55
N LEU A 296 -41.72 -5.92 25.09
CA LEU A 296 -42.54 -6.85 24.30
C LEU A 296 -43.63 -6.13 23.48
N PRO A 297 -44.45 -5.19 24.04
CA PRO A 297 -45.48 -4.50 23.27
C PRO A 297 -44.94 -3.70 22.07
N PHE A 298 -43.73 -3.13 22.20
CA PHE A 298 -43.08 -2.38 21.12
C PHE A 298 -42.53 -3.31 20.02
N ALA A 299 -42.16 -4.54 20.37
CA ALA A 299 -41.66 -5.53 19.43
C ALA A 299 -42.79 -6.23 18.65
N MET A 300 -44.02 -6.25 19.17
CA MET A 300 -45.13 -7.03 18.59
C MET A 300 -45.49 -6.70 17.14
N PRO A 301 -45.52 -5.44 16.69
CA PRO A 301 -45.80 -5.15 15.28
C PRO A 301 -44.83 -5.88 14.32
N ALA A 302 -43.56 -6.01 14.70
CA ALA A 302 -42.56 -6.73 13.91
C ALA A 302 -42.73 -8.26 14.03
N VAL A 303 -43.08 -8.76 15.21
CA VAL A 303 -43.36 -10.18 15.49
C VAL A 303 -44.57 -10.65 14.66
N GLU A 304 -45.66 -9.90 14.68
CA GLU A 304 -46.89 -10.17 13.92
C GLU A 304 -46.65 -10.13 12.41
N GLU A 305 -45.91 -9.13 11.93
CA GLU A 305 -45.55 -9.02 10.52
C GLU A 305 -44.72 -10.24 10.07
N THR A 306 -43.71 -10.62 10.87
CA THR A 306 -42.86 -11.78 10.59
C THR A 306 -43.68 -13.08 10.58
N ALA A 307 -44.56 -13.26 11.56
CA ALA A 307 -45.47 -14.40 11.62
C ALA A 307 -46.38 -14.46 10.40
N ARG A 308 -46.93 -13.32 9.96
CA ARG A 308 -47.77 -13.20 8.76
C ARG A 308 -47.00 -13.59 7.49
N MET A 309 -45.78 -13.08 7.32
CA MET A 309 -44.91 -13.43 6.19
C MET A 309 -44.63 -14.93 6.13
N LEU A 310 -44.33 -15.55 7.28
CA LEU A 310 -44.08 -17.00 7.36
C LEU A 310 -45.34 -17.83 7.07
N GLN A 311 -46.50 -17.42 7.59
CA GLN A 311 -47.78 -18.06 7.26
C GLN A 311 -48.12 -17.95 5.77
N GLU A 312 -47.84 -16.81 5.14
CA GLU A 312 -48.08 -16.62 3.71
C GLU A 312 -47.17 -17.55 2.87
N LYS A 313 -45.88 -17.63 3.21
CA LYS A 313 -44.95 -18.59 2.59
C LYS A 313 -45.41 -20.03 2.77
N ARG A 314 -45.93 -20.38 3.94
CA ARG A 314 -46.51 -21.70 4.20
C ARG A 314 -47.76 -21.98 3.36
N ARG A 315 -48.65 -21.00 3.24
CA ARG A 315 -49.86 -21.11 2.40
C ARG A 315 -49.53 -21.25 0.91
N LYS A 316 -48.42 -20.66 0.46
CA LYS A 316 -47.90 -20.79 -0.91
C LYS A 316 -47.14 -22.11 -1.15
N GLY A 317 -46.93 -22.95 -0.14
CA GLY A 317 -46.15 -24.18 -0.26
C GLY A 317 -44.64 -23.96 -0.38
N GLU A 318 -44.15 -22.76 -0.05
CA GLU A 318 -42.72 -22.45 -0.03
C GLU A 318 -42.04 -23.03 1.23
N ILE A 319 -42.81 -23.27 2.30
CA ILE A 319 -42.35 -23.83 3.58
C ILE A 319 -43.44 -24.75 4.16
N PRO A 320 -43.18 -26.06 4.39
CA PRO A 320 -42.03 -26.80 3.87
C PRO A 320 -42.11 -26.88 2.35
N SER A 321 -40.95 -26.97 1.70
CA SER A 321 -40.87 -27.17 0.26
C SER A 321 -41.48 -28.52 -0.13
N GLU A 322 -42.15 -28.59 -1.27
CA GLU A 322 -42.77 -29.83 -1.76
C GLU A 322 -41.73 -30.91 -2.10
N ILE A 323 -40.47 -30.51 -2.34
CA ILE A 323 -39.38 -31.38 -2.79
C ILE A 323 -38.13 -31.08 -1.94
N LYS A 324 -37.59 -32.10 -1.26
CA LYS A 324 -36.34 -31.97 -0.51
C LYS A 324 -35.14 -32.01 -1.45
N THR A 325 -34.12 -31.18 -1.19
CA THR A 325 -32.89 -31.16 -2.00
C THR A 325 -32.22 -32.53 -2.05
N GLN A 326 -32.15 -33.20 -0.90
CA GLN A 326 -31.59 -34.55 -0.79
C GLN A 326 -32.35 -35.58 -1.67
N PHE A 327 -33.67 -35.46 -1.79
CA PHE A 327 -34.44 -36.33 -2.67
C PHE A 327 -34.09 -36.11 -4.15
N VAL A 328 -33.83 -34.86 -4.56
CA VAL A 328 -33.37 -34.57 -5.93
C VAL A 328 -31.95 -35.10 -6.15
N GLU A 329 -31.06 -34.96 -5.17
CA GLU A 329 -29.70 -35.51 -5.23
C GLU A 329 -29.71 -37.03 -5.34
N ASP A 330 -30.50 -37.73 -4.52
CA ASP A 330 -30.64 -39.17 -4.55
C ASP A 330 -31.11 -39.67 -5.93
N LEU A 331 -32.09 -39.00 -6.55
CA LEU A 331 -32.56 -39.34 -7.90
C LEU A 331 -31.48 -39.16 -8.96
N LEU A 332 -30.67 -38.10 -8.85
CA LEU A 332 -29.58 -37.83 -9.78
C LEU A 332 -28.41 -38.80 -9.61
N ASP A 333 -28.15 -39.27 -8.38
CA ASP A 333 -27.09 -40.22 -8.04
C ASP A 333 -27.46 -41.66 -8.40
N ILE A 334 -28.72 -42.06 -8.18
CA ILE A 334 -29.25 -43.38 -8.58
C ILE A 334 -29.46 -43.46 -10.11
N GLU A 335 -29.43 -42.31 -10.80
CA GLU A 335 -29.65 -42.17 -12.24
C GLU A 335 -31.00 -42.73 -12.73
N GLU A 336 -32.02 -42.71 -11.88
CA GLU A 336 -33.35 -43.23 -12.17
C GLU A 336 -34.42 -42.34 -11.53
N CYS A 337 -35.40 -41.92 -12.33
CA CYS A 337 -36.55 -41.14 -11.87
C CYS A 337 -37.52 -42.03 -11.09
N ILE A 338 -38.32 -41.45 -10.19
CA ILE A 338 -39.38 -42.16 -9.43
C ILE A 338 -40.37 -42.95 -10.30
N CYS A 339 -40.55 -42.57 -11.57
CA CYS A 339 -41.40 -43.30 -12.52
C CYS A 339 -40.68 -44.44 -13.27
N GLY A 340 -39.42 -44.73 -12.93
CA GLY A 340 -38.57 -45.75 -13.57
C GLY A 340 -37.86 -45.28 -14.84
N ARG A 341 -37.85 -43.96 -15.11
CA ARG A 341 -37.20 -43.40 -16.31
C ARG A 341 -35.69 -43.16 -16.04
N PRO A 342 -34.77 -43.65 -16.89
CA PRO A 342 -33.34 -43.42 -16.70
C PRO A 342 -32.93 -41.93 -16.81
N LEU A 343 -32.04 -41.47 -15.93
CA LEU A 343 -31.51 -40.10 -15.83
C LEU A 343 -30.02 -40.04 -16.18
N HIS A 344 -29.66 -40.51 -17.38
CA HIS A 344 -28.27 -40.49 -17.84
C HIS A 344 -27.69 -39.06 -17.94
N HIS A 345 -26.39 -38.92 -17.72
CA HIS A 345 -25.66 -37.67 -17.92
C HIS A 345 -25.88 -37.11 -19.34
N GLY A 346 -26.27 -35.84 -19.43
CA GLY A 346 -26.55 -35.15 -20.70
C GLY A 346 -27.94 -35.42 -21.30
N SER A 347 -28.80 -36.20 -20.63
CA SER A 347 -30.20 -36.36 -21.05
C SER A 347 -31.06 -35.18 -20.61
N GLY A 348 -32.01 -34.76 -21.45
CA GLY A 348 -32.97 -33.70 -21.08
C GLY A 348 -33.82 -34.07 -19.86
N ALA A 349 -34.04 -35.37 -19.60
CA ALA A 349 -34.73 -35.83 -18.40
C ALA A 349 -33.92 -35.56 -17.11
N ARG A 350 -32.59 -35.76 -17.14
CA ARG A 350 -31.72 -35.43 -16.01
C ARG A 350 -31.64 -33.92 -15.78
N GLU A 351 -31.64 -33.13 -16.86
CA GLU A 351 -31.61 -31.67 -16.79
C GLU A 351 -32.89 -31.09 -16.17
N GLU A 352 -34.06 -31.60 -16.57
CA GLU A 352 -35.36 -31.25 -15.97
C GLU A 352 -35.44 -31.59 -14.47
N VAL A 353 -34.95 -32.76 -14.06
CA VAL A 353 -34.89 -33.15 -12.63
C VAL A 353 -33.85 -32.31 -11.88
N SER A 354 -32.72 -31.97 -12.51
CA SER A 354 -31.70 -31.12 -11.90
C SER A 354 -32.20 -29.70 -11.63
N GLN A 355 -33.10 -29.18 -12.46
CA GLN A 355 -33.75 -27.88 -12.21
C GLN A 355 -34.65 -27.91 -10.97
N TRP A 356 -35.08 -29.08 -10.49
CA TRP A 356 -35.80 -29.17 -9.22
C TRP A 356 -34.94 -28.78 -8.03
N ARG A 357 -33.59 -28.77 -8.14
CA ARG A 357 -32.72 -28.21 -7.10
C ARG A 357 -33.01 -26.73 -6.81
N GLU A 358 -33.41 -25.96 -7.81
CA GLU A 358 -33.78 -24.55 -7.64
C GLU A 358 -35.14 -24.37 -6.96
N ARG A 359 -36.00 -25.41 -7.00
CA ARG A 359 -37.31 -25.44 -6.36
C ARG A 359 -37.31 -26.20 -5.03
N ALA A 360 -36.23 -26.94 -4.75
CA ALA A 360 -36.08 -27.71 -3.55
C ALA A 360 -35.64 -26.79 -2.40
N GLY A 361 -36.38 -26.83 -1.30
CA GLY A 361 -36.04 -26.07 -0.11
C GLY A 361 -34.87 -26.72 0.63
N SER A 362 -34.00 -25.88 1.22
CA SER A 362 -32.98 -26.39 2.13
C SER A 362 -33.64 -26.83 3.44
N THR A 363 -33.22 -27.99 3.93
CA THR A 363 -33.78 -28.56 5.18
C THR A 363 -33.46 -27.65 6.36
N GLU A 364 -32.32 -26.97 6.31
CA GLU A 364 -31.89 -25.98 7.30
C GLU A 364 -32.82 -24.76 7.34
N LEU A 365 -33.35 -24.31 6.20
CA LEU A 365 -34.26 -23.16 6.13
C LEU A 365 -35.66 -23.53 6.62
N GLU A 366 -36.09 -24.78 6.40
CA GLU A 366 -37.34 -25.31 6.96
C GLU A 366 -37.27 -25.40 8.49
N GLU A 367 -36.19 -25.96 9.03
CA GLU A 367 -35.96 -26.03 10.48
C GLU A 367 -35.86 -24.64 11.09
N ALA A 368 -35.12 -23.72 10.47
CA ALA A 368 -35.03 -22.34 10.93
C ALA A 368 -36.40 -21.66 10.93
N ALA A 369 -37.21 -21.84 9.89
CA ALA A 369 -38.56 -21.28 9.82
C ALA A 369 -39.49 -21.86 10.89
N MET A 370 -39.45 -23.18 11.14
CA MET A 370 -40.24 -23.81 12.21
C MET A 370 -39.82 -23.34 13.60
N ASN A 371 -38.51 -23.19 13.83
CA ASN A 371 -37.97 -22.66 15.09
C ASN A 371 -38.40 -21.21 15.32
N ILE A 372 -38.39 -20.38 14.27
CA ILE A 372 -38.86 -18.99 14.34
C ILE A 372 -40.35 -18.96 14.69
N VAL A 373 -41.19 -19.76 14.02
CA VAL A 373 -42.63 -19.83 14.32
C VAL A 373 -42.88 -20.21 15.78
N GLY A 374 -42.16 -21.20 16.31
CA GLY A 374 -42.28 -21.59 17.72
C GLY A 374 -41.92 -20.45 18.69
N ARG A 375 -40.83 -19.74 18.42
CA ARG A 375 -40.40 -18.59 19.23
C ARG A 375 -41.35 -17.39 19.14
N LEU A 376 -41.92 -17.12 17.97
CA LEU A 376 -42.88 -16.04 17.78
C LEU A 376 -44.17 -16.31 18.58
N SER A 377 -44.63 -17.57 18.66
CA SER A 377 -45.75 -17.95 19.52
C SER A 377 -45.47 -17.76 21.01
N GLU A 378 -44.28 -18.14 21.46
CA GLU A 378 -43.85 -17.95 22.86
C GLU A 378 -43.77 -16.46 23.25
N ILE A 379 -43.32 -15.59 22.34
CA ILE A 379 -43.30 -14.14 22.55
C ILE A 379 -44.72 -13.58 22.70
N GLY A 380 -45.67 -14.08 21.91
CA GLY A 380 -47.07 -13.68 22.01
C GLY A 380 -47.72 -14.10 23.34
N GLU A 381 -47.43 -15.30 23.84
CA GLU A 381 -47.90 -15.76 25.16
C GLU A 381 -47.35 -14.86 26.27
N ARG A 382 -46.04 -14.56 26.26
CA ARG A 382 -45.41 -13.67 27.25
C ARG A 382 -45.96 -12.25 27.24
N GLN A 383 -46.42 -11.76 26.10
CA GLN A 383 -47.08 -10.46 26.03
C GLN A 383 -48.46 -10.48 26.70
N SER A 384 -49.21 -11.58 26.53
CA SER A 384 -50.48 -11.76 27.25
C SER A 384 -50.24 -11.79 28.75
N ASP A 385 -49.26 -12.59 29.19
CA ASP A 385 -48.90 -12.69 30.61
C ASP A 385 -48.51 -11.32 31.19
N LEU A 386 -47.72 -10.52 30.46
CA LEU A 386 -47.37 -9.15 30.86
C LEU A 386 -48.61 -8.26 31.08
N TYR A 387 -49.61 -8.33 30.20
CA TYR A 387 -50.82 -7.53 30.38
C TYR A 387 -51.65 -8.01 31.57
N ASP A 388 -51.76 -9.33 31.75
CA ASP A 388 -52.48 -9.92 32.88
C ASP A 388 -51.81 -9.53 34.21
N ASP A 389 -50.47 -9.59 34.30
CA ASP A 389 -49.69 -9.20 35.48
C ASP A 389 -49.86 -7.70 35.80
N ILE A 390 -49.77 -6.83 34.78
CA ILE A 390 -49.96 -5.39 34.95
C ILE A 390 -51.40 -5.07 35.39
N ASP A 391 -52.40 -5.72 34.80
CA ASP A 391 -53.80 -5.50 35.15
C ASP A 391 -54.08 -5.95 36.60
N GLU A 392 -53.48 -7.05 37.06
CA GLU A 392 -53.57 -7.51 38.45
C GLU A 392 -52.95 -6.48 39.41
N LEU A 393 -51.72 -6.04 39.15
CA LEU A 393 -51.02 -5.05 39.98
C LEU A 393 -51.77 -3.70 40.02
N LEU A 394 -52.33 -3.25 38.90
CA LEU A 394 -53.13 -2.03 38.84
C LEU A 394 -54.44 -2.15 39.61
N ALA A 395 -55.10 -3.32 39.55
CA ALA A 395 -56.31 -3.59 40.31
C ALA A 395 -56.03 -3.62 41.83
N GLU A 396 -54.94 -4.26 42.26
CA GLU A 396 -54.50 -4.25 43.66
C GLU A 396 -54.18 -2.85 44.15
N ARG A 397 -53.43 -2.08 43.36
CA ARG A 397 -53.10 -0.68 43.66
C ARG A 397 -54.35 0.18 43.79
N SER A 398 -55.33 0.00 42.90
CA SER A 398 -56.61 0.72 42.97
C SER A 398 -57.36 0.38 44.26
N ALA A 399 -57.43 -0.91 44.63
CA ALA A 399 -58.08 -1.33 45.86
C ALA A 399 -57.39 -0.76 47.13
N LYS A 400 -56.06 -0.70 47.12
CA LYS A 400 -55.27 -0.08 48.20
C LYS A 400 -55.50 1.44 48.28
N ARG A 401 -55.59 2.13 47.14
CA ARG A 401 -55.93 3.57 47.08
C ARG A 401 -57.33 3.86 47.60
N ASP A 402 -58.33 3.07 47.19
CA ASP A 402 -59.70 3.21 47.70
C ASP A 402 -59.75 3.00 49.22
N ARG A 403 -58.93 2.08 49.73
CA ARG A 403 -58.80 1.85 51.17
C ARG A 403 -58.08 3.01 51.87
N LYS A 404 -57.02 3.55 51.27
CA LYS A 404 -56.31 4.73 51.76
C LYS A 404 -57.25 5.91 51.90
N GLN A 405 -58.04 6.20 50.86
CA GLN A 405 -59.01 7.29 50.89
C GLN A 405 -60.02 7.12 52.03
N LYS A 406 -60.58 5.92 52.23
CA LYS A 406 -61.50 5.65 53.34
C LYS A 406 -60.86 5.86 54.71
N LEU A 407 -59.60 5.47 54.88
CA LEU A 407 -58.87 5.70 56.15
C LEU A 407 -58.55 7.18 56.36
N GLN A 408 -58.26 7.92 55.29
CA GLN A 408 -58.05 9.38 55.34
C GLN A 408 -59.34 10.09 55.75
N GLU A 409 -60.47 9.76 55.13
CA GLU A 409 -61.79 10.31 55.50
C GLU A 409 -62.13 10.03 56.98
N GLN A 410 -61.82 8.83 57.49
CA GLN A 410 -61.99 8.48 58.91
C GLN A 410 -61.03 9.25 59.84
N LEU A 411 -59.79 9.49 59.41
CA LEU A 411 -58.82 10.29 60.16
C LEU A 411 -59.21 11.77 60.20
N ASP A 412 -59.76 12.29 59.12
CA ASP A 412 -60.25 13.67 59.05
C ASP A 412 -61.45 13.87 59.97
N GLU A 413 -62.41 12.93 59.99
CA GLU A 413 -63.57 12.95 60.90
C GLU A 413 -63.14 12.90 62.38
N ILE A 414 -62.16 12.05 62.72
CA ILE A 414 -61.60 12.01 64.09
C ILE A 414 -60.83 13.30 64.41
N SER A 415 -60.09 13.86 63.45
CA SER A 415 -59.34 15.10 63.64
C SER A 415 -60.26 16.31 63.84
N GLU A 416 -61.36 16.38 63.09
CA GLU A 416 -62.42 17.40 63.26
C GLU A 416 -63.08 17.25 64.64
N THR A 417 -63.42 16.03 65.04
CA THR A 417 -64.00 15.73 66.37
C THR A 417 -63.04 16.11 67.51
N LEU A 418 -61.74 15.88 67.36
CA LEU A 418 -60.71 16.28 68.33
C LEU A 418 -60.51 17.79 68.36
N SER A 419 -60.69 18.50 67.24
CA SER A 419 -60.57 19.96 67.15
C SER A 419 -61.71 20.72 67.83
N GLU A 420 -62.89 20.10 67.95
CA GLU A 420 -64.06 20.66 68.64
C GLU A 420 -63.96 20.59 70.19
N ILE A 421 -62.97 19.89 70.74
CA ILE A 421 -62.74 19.80 72.19
C ILE A 421 -62.01 21.08 72.65
N GLU A 422 -62.75 22.01 73.28
CA GLU A 422 -62.24 23.32 73.72
C GLU A 422 -61.24 23.22 74.89
N THR A 423 -59.95 23.07 74.58
CA THR A 423 -58.83 23.56 75.39
C THR A 423 -57.88 24.40 74.52
N GLU A 424 -57.64 25.66 74.92
CA GLU A 424 -56.92 26.72 74.17
C GLU A 424 -55.47 26.34 73.73
N ASP A 425 -54.92 25.26 74.27
CA ASP A 425 -53.59 24.71 73.95
C ASP A 425 -53.59 23.67 72.81
N ILE A 426 -54.70 22.97 72.55
CA ILE A 426 -54.76 21.88 71.55
C ILE A 426 -54.76 22.46 70.12
N GLY A 427 -55.55 23.50 69.85
CA GLY A 427 -55.65 24.10 68.51
C GLY A 427 -54.32 24.67 67.99
N LYS A 428 -53.48 25.24 68.87
CA LYS A 428 -52.15 25.78 68.49
C LYS A 428 -51.14 24.68 68.17
N LEU A 429 -51.20 23.55 68.88
CA LEU A 429 -50.34 22.40 68.60
C LEU A 429 -50.73 21.73 67.28
N GLU A 430 -52.02 21.70 66.95
CA GLU A 430 -52.52 21.15 65.69
C GLU A 430 -52.14 22.03 64.48
N GLU A 431 -52.24 23.36 64.62
CA GLU A 431 -51.74 24.32 63.62
C GLU A 431 -50.23 24.14 63.38
N ARG A 432 -49.43 24.08 64.46
CA ARG A 432 -47.97 23.84 64.36
C ARG A 432 -47.64 22.49 63.71
N ARG A 433 -48.45 21.45 63.95
CA ARG A 433 -48.29 20.13 63.31
C ARG A 433 -48.51 20.22 61.80
N GLN A 434 -49.51 20.99 61.37
CA GLN A 434 -49.80 21.18 59.94
C GLN A 434 -48.67 21.95 59.24
N ASP A 435 -48.15 23.00 59.86
CA ASP A 435 -46.99 23.75 59.34
C ASP A 435 -45.76 22.86 59.16
N LEU A 436 -45.40 22.09 60.20
CA LEU A 436 -44.24 21.19 60.15
C LEU A 436 -44.37 20.11 59.07
N LYS A 437 -45.57 19.61 58.80
CA LYS A 437 -45.82 18.68 57.68
C LYS A 437 -45.61 19.36 56.32
N SER A 438 -46.09 20.60 56.17
CA SER A 438 -45.88 21.39 54.96
C SER A 438 -44.38 21.64 54.72
N ASP A 439 -43.63 21.99 55.77
CA ASP A 439 -42.18 22.21 55.69
C ASP A 439 -41.43 20.94 55.26
N ILE A 440 -41.84 19.76 55.77
CA ILE A 440 -41.26 18.46 55.37
C ILE A 440 -41.54 18.14 53.90
N GLU A 441 -42.74 18.43 53.40
CA GLU A 441 -43.09 18.25 51.98
C GLU A 441 -42.25 19.17 51.07
N GLU A 442 -42.06 20.44 51.45
CA GLU A 442 -41.22 21.37 50.71
C GLU A 442 -39.75 20.94 50.70
N LEU A 443 -39.20 20.55 51.86
CA LEU A 443 -37.83 20.05 51.97
C LEU A 443 -37.63 18.78 51.14
N SER A 444 -38.59 17.85 51.16
CA SER A 444 -38.53 16.62 50.36
C SER A 444 -38.54 16.92 48.85
N LYS A 445 -39.33 17.90 48.42
CA LYS A 445 -39.36 18.36 47.02
C LYS A 445 -38.04 19.00 46.60
N SER A 446 -37.42 19.80 47.46
CA SER A 446 -36.11 20.41 47.20
C SER A 446 -35.00 19.35 47.14
N ILE A 447 -34.99 18.37 48.04
CA ILE A 447 -34.06 17.23 48.00
C ILE A 447 -34.17 16.50 46.67
N GLY A 448 -35.39 16.11 46.25
CA GLY A 448 -35.60 15.45 44.97
C GLY A 448 -35.34 16.33 43.73
N GLY A 449 -35.23 17.65 43.90
CA GLY A 449 -34.75 18.57 42.87
C GLY A 449 -33.23 18.52 42.73
N VAL A 450 -32.52 18.62 43.85
CA VAL A 450 -31.06 18.53 43.91
C VAL A 450 -30.55 17.16 43.48
N GLU A 451 -31.23 16.07 43.87
CA GLU A 451 -30.87 14.71 43.43
C GLU A 451 -30.92 14.55 41.91
N ARG A 452 -31.96 15.09 41.25
CA ARG A 452 -32.03 15.10 39.78
C ARG A 452 -30.91 15.91 39.14
N GLU A 453 -30.56 17.07 39.70
CA GLU A 453 -29.43 17.85 39.19
C GLU A 453 -28.08 17.12 39.35
N ILE A 454 -27.93 16.31 40.40
CA ILE A 454 -26.75 15.45 40.59
C ILE A 454 -26.73 14.37 39.50
N ASP A 455 -27.83 13.66 39.28
CA ASP A 455 -27.94 12.60 38.26
C ASP A 455 -27.59 13.13 36.86
N ASP A 456 -28.15 14.29 36.47
CA ASP A 456 -27.86 14.96 35.19
C ASP A 456 -26.36 15.33 35.06
N CYS A 457 -25.74 15.79 36.15
CA CYS A 457 -24.31 16.11 36.16
C CYS A 457 -23.43 14.86 36.10
N GLU A 458 -23.84 13.75 36.72
CA GLU A 458 -23.14 12.46 36.66
C GLU A 458 -23.18 11.84 35.25
N GLU A 459 -24.33 11.93 34.56
CA GLU A 459 -24.45 11.52 33.15
C GLU A 459 -23.50 12.34 32.26
N THR A 460 -23.55 13.67 32.39
CA THR A 460 -22.65 14.57 31.63
C THR A 460 -21.17 14.30 31.95
N LEU A 461 -20.85 13.95 33.21
CA LEU A 461 -19.49 13.60 33.60
C LEU A 461 -19.01 12.32 32.90
N SER A 462 -19.88 11.31 32.78
CA SER A 462 -19.58 10.06 32.08
C SER A 462 -19.25 10.30 30.60
N GLU A 463 -20.06 11.12 29.92
CA GLU A 463 -19.82 11.49 28.50
C GLU A 463 -18.46 12.18 28.33
N ILE A 464 -18.15 13.17 29.18
CA ILE A 464 -16.85 13.88 29.13
C ILE A 464 -15.68 12.93 29.42
N GLU A 465 -15.86 11.92 30.28
CA GLU A 465 -14.82 10.93 30.56
C GLU A 465 -14.52 10.02 29.36
N GLU A 466 -15.53 9.68 28.56
CA GLU A 466 -15.38 8.96 27.29
C GLU A 466 -14.66 9.83 26.24
N ASP A 467 -15.10 11.08 26.05
CA ASP A 467 -14.45 12.03 25.12
C ASP A 467 -12.97 12.27 25.47
N ILE A 468 -12.62 12.32 26.76
CA ILE A 468 -11.23 12.45 27.22
C ILE A 468 -10.40 11.21 26.88
N SER A 469 -11.00 10.02 26.92
CA SER A 469 -10.31 8.77 26.57
C SER A 469 -9.92 8.76 25.09
N ASP A 470 -10.86 9.13 24.22
CA ASP A 470 -10.64 9.16 22.77
C ASP A 470 -9.61 10.23 22.39
N ALA A 471 -9.75 11.45 22.93
CA ALA A 471 -8.80 12.53 22.69
C ALA A 471 -7.37 12.21 23.17
N ARG A 472 -7.20 11.35 24.20
CA ARG A 472 -5.88 10.87 24.64
C ARG A 472 -5.26 9.90 23.64
N GLU A 473 -6.05 8.98 23.10
CA GLU A 473 -5.58 8.02 22.09
C GLU A 473 -5.11 8.75 20.82
N GLU A 474 -5.89 9.73 20.36
CA GLU A 474 -5.53 10.59 19.22
C GLU A 474 -4.22 11.35 19.48
N ASN A 475 -4.05 11.93 20.68
CA ASN A 475 -2.82 12.65 21.03
C ASN A 475 -1.60 11.71 21.10
N GLU A 476 -1.76 10.46 21.54
CA GLU A 476 -0.67 9.46 21.49
C GLU A 476 -0.27 9.12 20.05
N VAL A 477 -1.25 9.01 19.14
CA VAL A 477 -1.01 8.80 17.71
C VAL A 477 -0.23 9.99 17.14
N ALA A 478 -0.66 11.22 17.40
CA ALA A 478 0.03 12.44 16.97
C ALA A 478 1.47 12.52 17.52
N ASN A 479 1.66 12.20 18.80
CA ASN A 479 2.99 12.19 19.42
C ASN A 479 3.93 11.12 18.82
N ARG A 480 3.38 9.94 18.50
CA ARG A 480 4.12 8.87 17.82
C ARG A 480 4.48 9.28 16.40
N ALA A 481 3.56 9.88 15.66
CA ALA A 481 3.78 10.43 14.33
C ALA A 481 4.90 11.48 14.35
N ARG A 482 4.84 12.45 15.29
CA ARG A 482 5.89 13.46 15.50
C ARG A 482 7.27 12.86 15.73
N ARG A 483 7.39 11.83 16.58
CA ARG A 483 8.69 11.15 16.81
C ARG A 483 9.22 10.48 15.54
N ARG A 484 8.33 9.85 14.77
CA ARG A 484 8.68 9.19 13.51
C ARG A 484 9.09 10.19 12.42
N ALA A 485 8.34 11.29 12.25
CA ALA A 485 8.69 12.39 11.34
C ALA A 485 10.09 12.93 11.65
N ARG A 486 10.36 13.28 12.92
CA ARG A 486 11.68 13.77 13.35
C ARG A 486 12.81 12.77 13.07
N THR A 487 12.54 11.47 13.26
CA THR A 487 13.52 10.42 12.98
C THR A 487 13.79 10.28 11.48
N ALA A 488 12.73 10.33 10.66
CA ALA A 488 12.83 10.28 9.20
C ALA A 488 13.63 11.48 8.67
N GLY A 489 13.32 12.70 9.11
CA GLY A 489 14.05 13.92 8.75
C GLY A 489 15.53 13.86 9.17
N TYR A 490 15.81 13.41 10.41
CA TYR A 490 17.20 13.23 10.87
C TYR A 490 17.98 12.23 9.98
N LEU A 491 17.39 11.08 9.67
CA LEU A 491 18.03 10.08 8.79
C LEU A 491 18.22 10.62 7.38
N ARG A 492 17.23 11.37 6.84
CA ARG A 492 17.32 12.00 5.52
C ARG A 492 18.55 12.90 5.44
N ASP A 493 18.71 13.77 6.43
CA ASP A 493 19.81 14.73 6.49
C ASP A 493 21.18 14.03 6.63
N GLN A 494 21.27 12.96 7.42
CA GLN A 494 22.49 12.15 7.52
C GLN A 494 22.85 11.47 6.20
N ILE A 495 21.86 10.88 5.52
CA ILE A 495 22.08 10.23 4.21
C ILE A 495 22.44 11.27 3.14
N ASP A 496 21.82 12.46 3.15
CA ASP A 496 22.15 13.55 2.22
C ASP A 496 23.59 14.06 2.43
N ALA A 497 24.02 14.26 3.67
CA ALA A 497 25.39 14.64 3.97
C ALA A 497 26.39 13.56 3.52
N LEU A 498 26.06 12.29 3.74
CA LEU A 498 26.85 11.15 3.29
C LEU A 498 26.90 11.08 1.75
N PHE A 499 25.76 11.23 1.08
CA PHE A 499 25.63 11.26 -0.37
C PHE A 499 26.53 12.34 -0.97
N LYS A 500 26.46 13.60 -0.51
CA LYS A 500 27.31 14.69 -0.99
C LYS A 500 28.80 14.38 -0.82
N LYS A 501 29.20 13.87 0.34
CA LYS A 501 30.58 13.48 0.63
C LYS A 501 31.08 12.36 -0.30
N TYR A 502 30.27 11.33 -0.51
CA TYR A 502 30.62 10.23 -1.42
C TYR A 502 30.67 10.72 -2.86
N GLN A 503 29.70 11.53 -3.29
CA GLN A 503 29.64 12.10 -4.63
C GLN A 503 30.91 12.90 -4.95
N ASP A 504 31.37 13.75 -4.02
CA ASP A 504 32.62 14.50 -4.19
C ASP A 504 33.86 13.61 -4.21
N LYS A 505 33.93 12.60 -3.32
CA LYS A 505 35.04 11.64 -3.30
C LYS A 505 35.14 10.89 -4.62
N VAL A 506 34.01 10.40 -5.11
CA VAL A 506 33.90 9.69 -6.39
C VAL A 506 34.30 10.59 -7.55
N ARG A 507 33.76 11.82 -7.63
CA ARG A 507 34.10 12.77 -8.69
C ARG A 507 35.61 13.03 -8.74
N LYS A 508 36.27 13.23 -7.59
CA LYS A 508 37.73 13.40 -7.51
C LYS A 508 38.48 12.16 -8.02
N SER A 509 38.06 10.97 -7.59
CA SER A 509 38.65 9.71 -8.07
C SER A 509 38.50 9.52 -9.58
N VAL A 510 37.33 9.85 -10.13
CA VAL A 510 37.08 9.83 -11.58
C VAL A 510 37.97 10.87 -12.26
N ASN A 511 38.01 12.11 -11.77
CA ASN A 511 38.86 13.16 -12.32
C ASN A 511 40.33 12.73 -12.44
N ASP A 512 40.89 12.17 -11.37
CA ASP A 512 42.29 11.77 -11.34
C ASP A 512 42.57 10.65 -12.35
N LYS A 513 41.66 9.68 -12.45
CA LYS A 513 41.78 8.57 -13.41
C LYS A 513 41.61 9.04 -14.86
N VAL A 514 40.68 9.96 -15.10
CA VAL A 514 40.45 10.58 -16.41
C VAL A 514 41.67 11.34 -16.86
N ASN A 515 42.26 12.14 -15.97
CA ASN A 515 43.48 12.85 -16.29
C ASN A 515 44.64 11.90 -16.58
N GLN A 516 44.83 10.86 -15.76
CA GLN A 516 45.86 9.85 -15.99
C GLN A 516 45.71 9.17 -17.36
N THR A 517 44.48 8.75 -17.70
CA THR A 517 44.19 8.09 -18.98
C THR A 517 44.39 9.06 -20.15
N PHE A 518 43.90 10.28 -20.02
CA PHE A 518 44.06 11.32 -21.04
C PHE A 518 45.52 11.66 -21.30
N GLN A 519 46.33 11.85 -20.25
CA GLN A 519 47.76 12.13 -20.35
C GLN A 519 48.55 10.98 -20.97
N SER A 520 48.08 9.73 -20.82
CA SER A 520 48.71 8.58 -21.48
C SER A 520 48.48 8.54 -23.00
N ILE A 521 47.45 9.26 -23.50
CA ILE A 521 47.07 9.27 -24.92
C ILE A 521 47.52 10.57 -25.59
N ILE A 522 47.31 11.73 -24.97
CA ILE A 522 47.62 13.03 -25.55
C ILE A 522 49.14 13.25 -25.70
N GLU A 523 49.57 13.91 -26.78
CA GLU A 523 51.00 14.22 -27.00
C GLU A 523 51.41 15.59 -26.45
N LYS A 524 50.44 16.51 -26.37
CA LYS A 524 50.63 17.89 -25.90
C LYS A 524 50.61 17.94 -24.37
N GLU A 525 51.21 18.98 -23.79
CA GLU A 525 51.19 19.26 -22.35
C GLU A 525 49.81 19.77 -21.88
N TYR A 526 48.77 18.99 -22.15
CA TYR A 526 47.38 19.25 -21.76
C TYR A 526 46.96 18.24 -20.70
N TYR A 527 45.98 18.62 -19.89
CA TYR A 527 45.37 17.76 -18.90
C TYR A 527 43.85 17.85 -18.95
N ALA A 528 43.19 16.74 -18.64
CA ALA A 528 41.74 16.68 -18.55
C ALA A 528 41.30 16.90 -17.10
N ARG A 529 40.26 17.69 -16.89
CA ARG A 529 39.70 17.95 -15.56
C ARG A 529 38.18 17.95 -15.60
N ILE A 530 37.58 17.29 -14.62
CA ILE A 530 36.16 17.39 -14.32
C ILE A 530 35.97 18.48 -13.26
N SER A 531 35.28 19.55 -13.62
CA SER A 531 34.99 20.65 -12.67
C SER A 531 34.04 20.22 -11.55
N ASP A 532 33.82 21.09 -10.58
CA ASP A 532 32.86 20.84 -9.49
C ASP A 532 31.42 20.79 -10.03
N GLU A 533 31.15 21.48 -11.14
CA GLU A 533 29.90 21.44 -11.92
C GLU A 533 29.85 20.28 -12.93
N TYR A 534 30.73 19.27 -12.81
CA TYR A 534 30.77 18.10 -13.70
C TYR A 534 31.09 18.41 -15.17
N ALA A 535 31.68 19.57 -15.47
CA ALA A 535 32.13 19.87 -16.83
C ALA A 535 33.48 19.20 -17.12
N LEU A 536 33.55 18.37 -18.17
CA LEU A 536 34.81 17.81 -18.66
C LEU A 536 35.54 18.83 -19.53
N ARG A 537 36.67 19.34 -19.01
CA ARG A 537 37.48 20.40 -19.63
C ARG A 537 38.87 19.89 -19.96
N ILE A 538 39.43 20.42 -21.04
CA ILE A 538 40.84 20.22 -21.43
C ILE A 538 41.55 21.53 -21.14
N LEU A 539 42.58 21.47 -20.32
CA LEU A 539 43.29 22.60 -19.77
C LEU A 539 44.79 22.50 -20.10
N LYS A 540 45.46 23.64 -20.09
CA LYS A 540 46.92 23.75 -20.21
C LYS A 540 47.41 24.86 -19.29
N ASP A 541 48.68 24.80 -18.93
CA ASP A 541 49.34 25.87 -18.20
C ASP A 541 50.16 26.71 -19.19
N VAL A 542 50.06 28.04 -19.10
CA VAL A 542 50.73 28.99 -20.01
C VAL A 542 51.45 30.06 -19.20
N GLY A 543 52.78 29.95 -19.09
CA GLY A 543 53.57 30.84 -18.25
C GLY A 543 53.14 30.71 -16.79
N ASP A 544 52.75 31.83 -16.17
CA ASP A 544 52.23 31.88 -14.79
C ASP A 544 50.70 31.67 -14.72
N THR A 545 50.02 31.55 -15.87
CA THR A 545 48.57 31.28 -15.91
C THR A 545 48.33 29.78 -15.91
N GLU A 546 47.95 29.25 -14.76
CA GLU A 546 47.48 27.87 -14.61
C GLU A 546 46.03 27.72 -15.11
N GLN A 547 45.68 26.54 -15.63
CA GLN A 547 44.31 26.14 -15.96
C GLN A 547 43.65 26.95 -17.10
N GLU A 548 44.41 27.36 -18.11
CA GLU A 548 43.86 28.00 -19.30
C GLU A 548 43.08 26.98 -20.16
N LEU A 549 41.87 27.36 -20.59
CA LEU A 549 41.02 26.53 -21.44
C LEU A 549 41.62 26.36 -22.84
N VAL A 550 41.74 25.11 -23.28
CA VAL A 550 42.21 24.80 -24.63
C VAL A 550 41.05 24.95 -25.62
N ALA A 551 41.27 25.69 -26.72
CA ALA A 551 40.39 25.69 -27.87
C ALA A 551 40.43 24.30 -28.52
N LYS A 552 39.42 23.48 -28.19
CA LYS A 552 39.37 22.04 -28.43
C LYS A 552 39.31 21.71 -29.93
N SER A 553 40.25 20.92 -30.46
CA SER A 553 40.06 20.22 -31.75
C SER A 553 39.09 19.04 -31.59
N THR A 554 38.46 18.59 -32.68
CA THR A 554 37.51 17.46 -32.65
C THR A 554 38.16 16.18 -32.12
N GLY A 555 39.43 15.91 -32.49
CA GLY A 555 40.17 14.75 -32.01
C GLY A 555 40.46 14.79 -30.51
N GLU A 556 40.88 15.95 -29.97
CA GLU A 556 41.15 16.10 -28.53
C GLU A 556 39.89 15.90 -27.68
N ARG A 557 38.73 16.36 -28.16
CA ARG A 557 37.42 16.09 -27.53
C ARG A 557 37.11 14.61 -27.48
N GLN A 558 37.36 13.90 -28.58
CA GLN A 558 37.12 12.47 -28.68
C GLN A 558 38.03 11.70 -27.70
N VAL A 559 39.33 12.05 -27.65
CA VAL A 559 40.28 11.44 -26.70
C VAL A 559 39.87 11.68 -25.24
N ALA A 560 39.46 12.91 -24.88
CA ALA A 560 38.99 13.21 -23.53
C ALA A 560 37.73 12.41 -23.16
N SER A 561 36.79 12.27 -24.10
CA SER A 561 35.55 11.51 -23.88
C SER A 561 35.80 10.01 -23.76
N LEU A 562 36.68 9.44 -24.60
CA LEU A 562 37.12 8.05 -24.49
C LEU A 562 37.85 7.80 -23.16
N SER A 563 38.73 8.73 -22.74
CA SER A 563 39.43 8.66 -21.46
C SER A 563 38.45 8.68 -20.28
N PHE A 564 37.36 9.46 -20.40
CA PHE A 564 36.28 9.50 -19.43
C PHE A 564 35.57 8.14 -19.31
N ILE A 565 35.09 7.59 -20.42
CA ILE A 565 34.41 6.28 -20.42
C ILE A 565 35.33 5.16 -19.93
N ALA A 566 36.57 5.11 -20.42
CA ALA A 566 37.60 4.17 -19.94
C ALA A 566 37.79 4.23 -18.43
N SER A 567 37.90 5.45 -17.89
CA SER A 567 38.15 5.65 -16.47
C SER A 567 36.96 5.22 -15.64
N LEU A 568 35.73 5.47 -16.11
CA LEU A 568 34.52 4.99 -15.45
C LEU A 568 34.44 3.46 -15.42
N VAL A 569 34.69 2.80 -16.55
CA VAL A 569 34.67 1.33 -16.62
C VAL A 569 35.78 0.70 -15.78
N SER A 570 36.99 1.27 -15.83
CA SER A 570 38.12 0.85 -14.99
C SER A 570 37.85 1.03 -13.49
N LEU A 571 37.24 2.15 -13.08
CA LEU A 571 36.87 2.38 -11.68
C LEU A 571 35.78 1.43 -11.22
N ALA A 572 34.79 1.14 -12.08
CA ALA A 572 33.75 0.16 -11.78
C ALA A 572 34.33 -1.23 -11.56
N LYS A 573 35.29 -1.63 -12.41
CA LYS A 573 36.04 -2.88 -12.26
C LYS A 573 36.80 -2.93 -10.93
N ASN A 574 37.64 -1.93 -10.65
CA ASN A 574 38.44 -1.90 -9.43
C ASN A 574 37.57 -1.94 -8.17
N GLN A 575 36.42 -1.26 -8.19
CA GLN A 575 35.48 -1.29 -7.06
C GLN A 575 34.82 -2.66 -6.91
N TYR A 576 34.45 -3.33 -8.00
CA TYR A 576 33.94 -4.70 -7.96
C TYR A 576 34.98 -5.70 -7.39
N GLU A 577 36.26 -5.54 -7.72
CA GLU A 577 37.34 -6.42 -7.27
C GLU A 577 37.79 -6.17 -5.82
N SER A 578 37.82 -4.91 -5.39
CA SER A 578 38.33 -4.51 -4.07
C SER A 578 37.33 -4.68 -2.93
N ASP A 579 36.04 -4.66 -3.22
CA ASP A 579 34.96 -4.59 -2.23
C ASP A 579 34.13 -5.89 -2.17
N GLN A 580 34.76 -7.05 -1.94
CA GLN A 580 34.02 -8.31 -1.66
C GLN A 580 33.11 -8.23 -0.41
N ASP A 581 33.26 -7.20 0.44
CA ASP A 581 32.54 -7.03 1.70
C ASP A 581 31.55 -5.83 1.76
N THR A 582 31.41 -4.99 0.72
CA THR A 582 30.45 -3.86 0.74
C THR A 582 29.19 -4.15 -0.08
N THR A 583 28.06 -4.26 0.63
CA THR A 583 26.71 -4.58 0.12
C THR A 583 26.10 -3.52 -0.81
N TYR A 584 26.83 -2.46 -1.16
CA TYR A 584 26.27 -1.24 -1.77
C TYR A 584 26.59 -1.06 -3.26
N PHE A 585 27.51 -1.85 -3.83
CA PHE A 585 27.85 -1.76 -5.25
C PHE A 585 27.08 -2.79 -6.08
N THR A 586 26.16 -2.32 -6.92
CA THR A 586 25.43 -3.16 -7.89
C THR A 586 26.01 -3.07 -9.31
N GLY A 587 27.18 -2.45 -9.49
CA GLY A 587 27.87 -2.41 -10.78
C GLY A 587 28.55 -3.76 -11.04
N GLY A 588 28.13 -4.47 -12.07
CA GLY A 588 28.89 -5.62 -12.59
C GLY A 588 30.09 -5.14 -13.41
N ILE A 589 31.00 -6.04 -13.71
CA ILE A 589 31.97 -5.85 -14.79
C ILE A 589 31.22 -6.09 -16.11
N TYR A 590 31.29 -5.17 -17.07
CA TYR A 590 30.55 -5.25 -18.32
C TYR A 590 31.49 -5.10 -19.53
N PRO A 591 31.13 -5.69 -20.68
CA PRO A 591 31.88 -5.49 -21.91
C PRO A 591 31.74 -4.04 -22.39
N MET A 592 32.77 -3.55 -23.08
CA MET A 592 32.76 -2.25 -23.73
C MET A 592 32.59 -2.44 -25.25
N LEU A 593 31.50 -1.90 -25.81
CA LEU A 593 31.19 -1.94 -27.23
C LEU A 593 31.32 -0.52 -27.81
N MET A 594 32.23 -0.35 -28.77
CA MET A 594 32.59 0.94 -29.35
C MET A 594 32.23 0.96 -30.83
N ASP A 595 31.28 1.81 -31.24
CA ASP A 595 31.04 2.06 -32.67
C ASP A 595 31.93 3.19 -33.16
N SER A 596 32.76 2.93 -34.16
CA SER A 596 33.51 3.92 -34.91
C SER A 596 34.35 4.91 -34.06
N PRO A 597 35.15 4.45 -33.06
CA PRO A 597 35.79 5.33 -32.06
C PRO A 597 36.98 6.14 -32.58
N PHE A 598 37.41 5.94 -33.83
CA PHE A 598 38.65 6.51 -34.38
C PHE A 598 38.42 7.63 -35.41
N GLY A 599 37.17 7.95 -35.74
CA GLY A 599 36.82 8.72 -36.94
C GLY A 599 37.41 10.13 -37.04
N TYR A 600 37.59 10.82 -35.91
CA TYR A 600 38.13 12.17 -35.86
C TYR A 600 39.55 12.23 -35.29
N LEU A 601 40.18 11.08 -35.10
CA LEU A 601 41.53 10.96 -34.56
C LEU A 601 42.56 10.94 -35.70
N ASP A 602 43.66 11.67 -35.52
CA ASP A 602 44.82 11.54 -36.40
C ASP A 602 45.56 10.20 -36.17
N PRO A 603 46.44 9.77 -37.08
CA PRO A 603 47.13 8.48 -36.97
C PRO A 603 47.92 8.29 -35.66
N THR A 604 48.42 9.38 -35.06
CA THR A 604 49.16 9.31 -33.79
C THR A 604 48.22 8.96 -32.64
N TYR A 605 47.08 9.65 -32.52
CA TYR A 605 46.08 9.35 -31.50
C TYR A 605 45.40 8.00 -31.75
N GLN A 606 45.14 7.64 -33.01
CA GLN A 606 44.62 6.31 -33.39
C GLN A 606 45.49 5.17 -32.85
N ARG A 607 46.81 5.24 -33.03
CA ARG A 607 47.75 4.26 -32.50
C ARG A 607 47.68 4.17 -30.96
N ARG A 608 47.78 5.31 -30.27
CA ARG A 608 47.81 5.35 -28.80
C ARG A 608 46.51 4.89 -28.15
N VAL A 609 45.37 5.26 -28.72
CA VAL A 609 44.06 4.75 -28.27
C VAL A 609 43.98 3.24 -28.48
N SER A 610 44.40 2.75 -29.65
CA SER A 610 44.38 1.31 -29.96
C SER A 610 45.21 0.48 -28.97
N GLN A 611 46.39 0.97 -28.59
CA GLN A 611 47.24 0.34 -27.57
C GLN A 611 46.60 0.27 -26.18
N LYS A 612 45.71 1.20 -25.86
CA LYS A 612 45.07 1.29 -24.55
C LYS A 612 43.77 0.51 -24.44
N LEU A 613 43.16 0.12 -25.56
CA LEU A 613 41.88 -0.62 -25.56
C LEU A 613 41.88 -1.83 -24.62
N PRO A 614 42.88 -2.73 -24.61
CA PRO A 614 42.87 -3.91 -23.72
C PRO A 614 42.79 -3.56 -22.23
N GLU A 615 43.34 -2.40 -21.83
CA GLU A 615 43.36 -1.94 -20.45
C GLU A 615 42.03 -1.27 -20.03
N MET A 616 41.15 -0.92 -20.98
CA MET A 616 39.95 -0.11 -20.72
C MET A 616 38.79 -0.94 -20.13
N ALA A 617 38.67 -2.22 -20.48
CA ALA A 617 37.64 -3.13 -19.97
C ALA A 617 38.13 -4.59 -20.04
N GLU A 618 37.45 -5.50 -19.34
CA GLU A 618 37.78 -6.94 -19.44
C GLU A 618 37.52 -7.52 -20.82
N GLN A 619 36.52 -7.00 -21.52
CA GLN A 619 36.19 -7.40 -22.88
C GLN A 619 35.84 -6.16 -23.68
N VAL A 620 36.48 -6.00 -24.84
CA VAL A 620 36.27 -4.86 -25.73
C VAL A 620 35.82 -5.37 -27.09
N VAL A 621 34.78 -4.76 -27.64
CA VAL A 621 34.31 -5.00 -29.00
C VAL A 621 34.37 -3.66 -29.73
N VAL A 622 35.17 -3.59 -30.78
CA VAL A 622 35.36 -2.36 -31.55
C VAL A 622 34.83 -2.56 -32.96
N LEU A 623 33.89 -1.72 -33.34
CA LEU A 623 33.36 -1.64 -34.69
C LEU A 623 34.09 -0.50 -35.41
N VAL A 624 34.70 -0.79 -36.56
CA VAL A 624 35.60 0.14 -37.27
C VAL A 624 35.24 0.25 -38.74
N THR A 625 35.27 1.47 -39.27
CA THR A 625 35.12 1.69 -40.72
C THR A 625 36.40 1.30 -41.47
N GLU A 626 36.32 1.07 -42.78
CA GLU A 626 37.53 0.89 -43.60
C GLU A 626 38.43 2.14 -43.56
N SER A 627 37.84 3.35 -43.51
CA SER A 627 38.61 4.59 -43.35
C SER A 627 39.29 4.74 -41.99
N GLN A 628 38.77 4.10 -40.95
CA GLN A 628 39.35 4.07 -39.60
C GLN A 628 40.36 2.95 -39.42
N TRP A 629 40.31 1.92 -40.27
CA TRP A 629 41.27 0.80 -40.27
C TRP A 629 42.60 1.20 -40.93
N SER A 630 43.19 2.29 -40.45
CA SER A 630 44.50 2.78 -40.92
C SER A 630 45.63 1.84 -40.50
N ASP A 631 46.82 1.96 -41.12
CA ASP A 631 48.01 1.18 -40.70
C ASP A 631 48.34 1.37 -39.21
N ALA A 632 48.00 2.54 -38.64
CA ALA A 632 48.20 2.84 -37.22
C ALA A 632 47.23 2.06 -36.32
N VAL A 633 45.98 1.85 -36.74
CA VAL A 633 44.98 1.06 -36.01
C VAL A 633 45.19 -0.43 -36.25
N ALA A 634 45.30 -0.83 -37.52
CA ALA A 634 45.45 -2.20 -37.96
C ALA A 634 46.71 -2.85 -37.38
N GLY A 635 47.82 -2.11 -37.31
CA GLY A 635 49.08 -2.61 -36.76
C GLY A 635 48.97 -3.00 -35.29
N GLU A 636 48.35 -2.16 -34.46
CA GLU A 636 48.20 -2.45 -33.02
C GLU A 636 47.09 -3.47 -32.76
N LEU A 637 45.96 -3.36 -33.46
CA LEU A 637 44.82 -4.26 -33.27
C LEU A 637 45.08 -5.68 -33.77
N ALA A 638 46.01 -5.87 -34.73
CA ALA A 638 46.37 -7.20 -35.20
C ALA A 638 46.98 -8.08 -34.10
N ASP A 639 47.72 -7.49 -33.16
CA ASP A 639 48.43 -8.22 -32.11
C ASP A 639 47.58 -8.49 -30.86
N ILE A 640 46.49 -7.74 -30.66
CA ILE A 640 45.65 -7.80 -29.44
C ILE A 640 44.23 -8.31 -29.69
N ALA A 641 43.79 -8.39 -30.95
CA ALA A 641 42.45 -8.86 -31.28
C ALA A 641 42.39 -10.39 -31.33
N GLY A 642 41.71 -11.00 -30.35
CA GLY A 642 41.50 -12.46 -30.33
C GLY A 642 40.45 -12.94 -31.32
N GLN A 643 39.58 -12.05 -31.81
CA GLN A 643 38.56 -12.35 -32.82
C GLN A 643 38.41 -11.20 -33.82
N ARG A 644 38.24 -11.52 -35.11
CA ARG A 644 38.14 -10.53 -36.19
C ARG A 644 37.08 -10.90 -37.22
N TYR A 645 36.23 -9.93 -37.56
CA TYR A 645 35.14 -10.09 -38.53
C TYR A 645 35.10 -8.92 -39.51
N LYS A 646 34.68 -9.21 -40.75
CA LYS A 646 34.33 -8.24 -41.78
C LYS A 646 32.82 -8.25 -42.01
N LEU A 647 32.19 -7.07 -41.99
CA LEU A 647 30.84 -6.89 -42.52
C LEU A 647 30.95 -6.71 -44.03
N GLN A 648 30.58 -7.75 -44.78
CA GLN A 648 30.56 -7.72 -46.24
C GLN A 648 29.18 -7.24 -46.69
N TYR A 649 29.13 -6.02 -47.20
CA TYR A 649 27.92 -5.45 -47.76
C TYR A 649 27.78 -5.88 -49.22
N HIS A 650 26.60 -6.39 -49.57
CA HIS A 650 26.24 -6.83 -50.90
C HIS A 650 25.07 -5.98 -51.40
N ASP A 651 25.31 -5.29 -52.51
CA ASP A 651 24.28 -4.57 -53.29
C ASP A 651 24.04 -5.36 -54.57
N GLU A 652 23.13 -6.33 -54.48
CA GLU A 652 22.64 -7.05 -55.65
C GLU A 652 21.44 -6.30 -56.21
N GLN A 653 21.26 -6.25 -57.54
CA GLN A 653 20.26 -5.42 -58.27
C GLN A 653 18.80 -5.43 -57.74
N LYS A 654 18.44 -6.33 -56.81
CA LYS A 654 17.13 -6.39 -56.15
C LYS A 654 17.15 -6.12 -54.64
N TYR A 655 18.22 -6.42 -53.92
CA TYR A 655 18.26 -6.28 -52.46
C TYR A 655 19.67 -5.98 -51.97
N GLU A 656 19.73 -5.23 -50.88
CA GLU A 656 20.95 -5.00 -50.11
C GLU A 656 20.96 -5.91 -48.87
N TYR A 657 22.08 -6.58 -48.61
CA TYR A 657 22.26 -7.38 -47.39
C TYR A 657 23.71 -7.35 -46.90
N THR A 658 23.93 -7.81 -45.68
CA THR A 658 25.26 -7.88 -45.07
C THR A 658 25.53 -9.25 -44.49
N GLU A 659 26.68 -9.81 -44.85
CA GLU A 659 27.22 -11.03 -44.24
C GLU A 659 28.31 -10.67 -43.23
N ILE A 660 28.33 -11.39 -42.10
CA ILE A 660 29.38 -11.28 -41.09
C ILE A 660 30.38 -12.41 -41.35
N VAL A 661 31.56 -12.06 -41.86
CA VAL A 661 32.56 -13.04 -42.31
C VAL A 661 33.80 -12.96 -41.43
N PRO A 662 34.27 -14.07 -40.81
CA PRO A 662 35.53 -14.08 -40.07
C PRO A 662 36.71 -13.72 -40.98
N THR A 663 37.62 -12.87 -40.52
CA THR A 663 38.81 -12.46 -41.30
C THR A 663 40.11 -13.06 -40.76
N GLY A 664 40.31 -14.37 -41.02
CA GLY A 664 41.61 -15.07 -40.91
C GLY A 664 41.99 -15.54 -39.51
N GLU A 665 42.67 -16.71 -39.49
CA GLU A 665 42.99 -17.64 -38.38
C GLU A 665 42.77 -17.15 -36.94
N THR A 666 41.80 -17.78 -36.26
CA THR A 666 41.78 -17.92 -34.80
C THR A 666 43.11 -18.54 -34.40
N TYR A 667 44.00 -17.75 -33.81
CA TYR A 667 45.30 -18.24 -33.31
C TYR A 667 45.14 -19.09 -32.06
#